data_AF-A0A0D7KUB6-F1
#
_entry.id   AF-A0A0D7KUB6-F1
#
_cell.length_a   1.000
_cell.length_b   1.000
_cell.length_c   1.000
_cell.angle_alpha   90.00
_cell.angle_beta   90.00
_cell.angle_gamma   90.00
#
_symmetry.space_group_name_H-M   'P 1'
#
loop_
_entity.id
_entity.type
_entity.pdbx_description
1 polymer ?
#
loop_
_entity_poly.entity_id
_entity_poly.type
_entity_poly.pdbx_seq_one_letter_code
_entity_poly.pdbx_strand_id
1 'polypeptide(L)'
;MPYEAKTNWKYDDTVTEKDLNRIEQGLKDAHVAEYKDITLKPGVQVIEVDNDTPFNLRSIEGRTMVNLLGKNGRFVDLTKYLPDAVTAEKEGDYVKVTLNGSKERGTFRTSTTARVGEGAPKYLLVGVVNAGTAKSAHIELSDEVNYAISSNPITGTKDQVAFAIFDGSKTSRGMGVYLHIEGSKNSFAFFKDLRVYAITDSDANILPLLSLGEIINYYPYVDSITNVVNPYITCTSGNMLPPASEFKINADGIFIDGEYSFYFVAEGDENKGIYYDLAVSPNEKYGIYSECNNPKGNIRIEYYKDLSTAGNKNNFLFPRTYHATNEYDFFIPPPECGCVRVYISNEQEGTTTLPGNFKFTKFLMFPFTVTQPFAYQKRSMWAAECQLAAHPLDGSNPDQMLVRSDGLPYVIEKWKKIILDGTHKPSSIVTSRDGYKEIILTEVFEKGDRPKWAYMTKNDSLPLSYVKGAISAPNQFDTNGTSSLWVTISNADSGWGQDYNPSQEEIQAFFLGWRMYRGGQGNVDIPYNNEIEGRAWHPIDARFIHSSGIPSATHYKTVTPTLSIKKLSYARYGIFKPYFLQYFKAKQTVEVIDNYETGISFKSGWNYIESGSGIVLREQANIITSGEWAVANWKIKPESWFNYESRDLLGLYLGNSSTFKWDRSNYEPHGKLRISMRATDFDPSAVYYVTYTMLEPSLMMPLRGVIATNIRGTVTELEKCVKNAERRLSVVEAKKAQMVDDTGWIKVTTLNNWVHYSANPLYFRVAGNRLFLKGTLADGITSENTKLFQLPVILPTGFISYFQAGTWMSGTASLINCIFRTDGSLSINAGTASKYVGFDGLELLIDGMVVNKS
;
A
#
# COMPACT_ATOMS: atom_id res chain seq x y z
N MET A 1 -30.61 -15.57 -37.83
CA MET A 1 -31.67 -16.59 -37.81
C MET A 1 -31.20 -17.72 -36.89
N PRO A 2 -32.02 -18.24 -35.97
CA PRO A 2 -31.69 -19.44 -35.22
C PRO A 2 -31.56 -20.62 -36.20
N TYR A 3 -30.49 -21.40 -36.07
CA TYR A 3 -30.25 -22.57 -36.90
C TYR A 3 -30.93 -23.80 -36.27
N GLU A 4 -31.87 -24.39 -37.00
CA GLU A 4 -32.41 -25.71 -36.68
C GLU A 4 -31.58 -26.76 -37.43
N ALA A 5 -30.67 -27.41 -36.71
CA ALA A 5 -29.93 -28.53 -37.28
C ALA A 5 -30.91 -29.62 -37.67
N LYS A 6 -30.87 -30.07 -38.93
CA LYS A 6 -31.53 -31.32 -39.29
C LYS A 6 -30.81 -32.44 -38.54
N THR A 7 -31.45 -33.03 -37.54
CA THR A 7 -30.88 -34.11 -36.71
C THR A 7 -31.37 -35.49 -37.14
N ASN A 8 -32.31 -35.54 -38.10
CA ASN A 8 -33.01 -36.73 -38.56
C ASN A 8 -32.70 -37.05 -40.03
N TRP A 9 -31.41 -37.10 -40.37
CA TRP A 9 -30.95 -37.40 -41.72
C TRP A 9 -31.48 -38.75 -42.24
N LYS A 10 -32.01 -38.73 -43.45
CA LYS A 10 -32.33 -39.92 -44.26
C LYS A 10 -31.32 -40.09 -45.39
N TYR A 11 -31.24 -41.31 -45.93
CA TYR A 11 -30.23 -41.69 -46.92
C TYR A 11 -30.33 -40.87 -48.23
N ASP A 12 -31.51 -40.34 -48.51
CA ASP A 12 -31.91 -39.59 -49.71
C ASP A 12 -31.96 -38.07 -49.49
N ASP A 13 -31.56 -37.58 -48.31
CA ASP A 13 -31.54 -36.15 -48.03
C ASP A 13 -30.44 -35.43 -48.83
N THR A 14 -30.83 -34.39 -49.57
CA THR A 14 -29.90 -33.53 -50.30
C THR A 14 -29.26 -32.52 -49.34
N VAL A 15 -27.94 -32.56 -49.20
CA VAL A 15 -27.17 -31.56 -48.42
C VAL A 15 -27.16 -30.23 -49.17
N THR A 16 -27.58 -29.16 -48.50
CA THR A 16 -27.59 -27.79 -49.03
C THR A 16 -26.47 -26.94 -48.43
N GLU A 17 -26.18 -25.80 -49.04
CA GLU A 17 -25.18 -24.83 -48.54
C GLU A 17 -25.48 -24.39 -47.09
N LYS A 18 -26.76 -24.25 -46.72
CA LYS A 18 -27.16 -23.92 -45.34
C LYS A 18 -26.76 -25.00 -44.32
N ASP A 19 -26.69 -26.27 -44.73
CA ASP A 19 -26.29 -27.39 -43.88
C ASP A 19 -24.76 -27.42 -43.65
N LEU A 20 -23.98 -26.83 -44.57
CA LEU A 20 -22.52 -26.78 -44.53
C LEU A 20 -21.97 -25.51 -43.85
N ASN A 21 -22.72 -24.40 -43.84
CA ASN A 21 -22.28 -23.11 -43.30
C ASN A 21 -21.77 -23.17 -41.84
N ARG A 22 -22.32 -24.06 -41.00
CA ARG A 22 -21.84 -24.24 -39.61
C ARG A 22 -20.57 -25.08 -39.51
N ILE A 23 -20.31 -25.97 -40.46
CA ILE A 23 -19.06 -26.71 -40.58
C ILE A 23 -17.94 -25.77 -41.02
N GLU A 24 -18.19 -24.90 -42.01
CA GLU A 24 -17.23 -23.88 -42.44
C GLU A 24 -16.91 -22.88 -41.33
N GLN A 25 -17.93 -22.40 -40.59
CA GLN A 25 -17.71 -21.55 -39.43
C GLN A 25 -16.95 -22.29 -38.32
N GLY A 26 -17.27 -23.55 -38.04
CA GLY A 26 -16.53 -24.37 -37.07
C GLY A 26 -15.07 -24.60 -37.47
N LEU A 27 -14.79 -24.82 -38.76
CA LEU A 27 -13.43 -24.90 -39.31
C LEU A 27 -12.70 -23.56 -39.17
N LYS A 28 -13.38 -22.45 -39.46
CA LYS A 28 -12.83 -21.10 -39.27
C LYS A 28 -12.50 -20.84 -37.80
N ASP A 29 -13.41 -21.11 -36.87
CA ASP A 29 -13.22 -20.93 -35.43
C ASP A 29 -12.08 -21.80 -34.88
N ALA A 30 -11.88 -22.98 -35.46
CA ALA A 30 -10.78 -23.87 -35.12
C ALA A 30 -9.42 -23.42 -35.71
N HIS A 31 -9.42 -22.77 -36.87
CA HIS A 31 -8.19 -22.43 -37.60
C HIS A 31 -7.69 -21.01 -37.31
N VAL A 32 -8.58 -20.06 -37.11
CA VAL A 32 -8.27 -18.63 -36.97
C VAL A 32 -8.46 -18.21 -35.52
N ALA A 33 -7.46 -17.58 -34.92
CA ALA A 33 -7.59 -17.00 -33.58
C ALA A 33 -8.48 -15.74 -33.63
N GLU A 34 -9.50 -15.69 -32.77
CA GLU A 34 -10.39 -14.54 -32.64
C GLU A 34 -10.27 -13.90 -31.24
N TYR A 35 -10.44 -12.57 -31.20
CA TYR A 35 -10.15 -11.75 -30.03
C TYR A 35 -11.20 -10.66 -29.85
N LYS A 36 -11.44 -10.29 -28.58
CA LYS A 36 -12.34 -9.20 -28.18
C LYS A 36 -11.63 -8.26 -27.22
N ASP A 37 -11.71 -6.97 -27.50
CA ASP A 37 -11.24 -5.93 -26.59
C ASP A 37 -12.16 -5.84 -25.36
N ILE A 38 -11.54 -5.75 -24.18
CA ILE A 38 -12.22 -5.57 -22.90
C ILE A 38 -11.65 -4.34 -22.22
N THR A 39 -12.55 -3.47 -21.75
CA THR A 39 -12.22 -2.34 -20.87
C THR A 39 -12.78 -2.62 -19.49
N LEU A 40 -11.90 -2.83 -18.52
CA LEU A 40 -12.27 -2.98 -17.12
C LEU A 40 -12.41 -1.59 -16.51
N LYS A 41 -13.61 -1.27 -16.02
CA LYS A 41 -13.83 -0.03 -15.27
C LYS A 41 -13.23 -0.14 -13.88
N PRO A 42 -12.76 0.98 -13.28
CA PRO A 42 -12.43 1.02 -11.85
C PRO A 42 -13.55 0.49 -10.96
N GLY A 43 -13.17 -0.20 -9.88
CA GLY A 43 -14.08 -0.83 -8.95
C GLY A 43 -14.43 -2.26 -9.33
N VAL A 44 -15.57 -2.73 -8.83
CA VAL A 44 -16.05 -4.10 -9.00
C VAL A 44 -17.01 -4.19 -10.19
N GLN A 45 -16.89 -5.23 -10.99
CA GLN A 45 -17.81 -5.56 -12.08
C GLN A 45 -17.87 -7.07 -12.33
N VAL A 46 -18.95 -7.51 -12.98
CA VAL A 46 -19.10 -8.90 -13.42
C VAL A 46 -18.93 -8.97 -14.93
N ILE A 47 -18.07 -9.88 -15.42
CA ILE A 47 -17.85 -10.13 -16.84
C ILE A 47 -18.12 -11.59 -17.15
N GLU A 48 -18.95 -11.82 -18.16
CA GLU A 48 -19.18 -13.15 -18.72
C GLU A 48 -18.28 -13.40 -19.94
N VAL A 49 -17.72 -14.60 -20.01
CA VAL A 49 -16.94 -15.08 -21.16
C VAL A 49 -17.38 -16.48 -21.56
N ASP A 50 -17.31 -16.79 -22.85
CA ASP A 50 -17.79 -18.08 -23.38
C ASP A 50 -16.80 -19.23 -23.17
N ASN A 51 -15.52 -18.92 -22.95
CA ASN A 51 -14.45 -19.89 -22.84
C ASN A 51 -13.46 -19.48 -21.75
N ASP A 52 -12.83 -20.47 -21.10
CA ASP A 52 -11.65 -20.23 -20.28
C ASP A 52 -10.57 -19.54 -21.13
N THR A 53 -10.10 -18.38 -20.68
CA THR A 53 -9.19 -17.55 -21.50
C THR A 53 -8.30 -16.66 -20.62
N PRO A 54 -6.99 -16.57 -20.91
CA PRO A 54 -6.13 -15.56 -20.29
C PRO A 54 -6.59 -14.15 -20.66
N PHE A 55 -6.55 -13.22 -19.70
CA PHE A 55 -6.73 -11.81 -20.02
C PHE A 55 -5.38 -11.16 -20.28
N ASN A 56 -5.21 -10.66 -21.50
CA ASN A 56 -4.00 -9.97 -21.92
C ASN A 56 -4.16 -8.48 -21.72
N LEU A 57 -3.54 -7.96 -20.67
CA LEU A 57 -3.45 -6.52 -20.44
C LEU A 57 -2.65 -5.87 -21.58
N ARG A 58 -3.22 -4.86 -22.23
CA ARG A 58 -2.55 -4.11 -23.30
C ARG A 58 -1.88 -2.86 -22.75
N SER A 59 -2.66 -2.00 -22.10
CA SER A 59 -2.16 -0.71 -21.64
C SER A 59 -2.91 -0.19 -20.44
N ILE A 60 -2.16 0.46 -19.55
CA ILE A 60 -2.68 1.31 -18.48
C ILE A 60 -2.10 2.70 -18.69
N GLU A 61 -2.96 3.71 -18.69
CA GLU A 61 -2.53 5.10 -18.80
C GLU A 61 -2.45 5.75 -17.42
N GLY A 62 -1.45 6.60 -17.24
CA GLY A 62 -1.32 7.43 -16.06
C GLY A 62 -2.40 8.48 -15.92
N ARG A 63 -2.55 8.97 -14.70
CA ARG A 63 -3.39 10.11 -14.34
C ARG A 63 -2.70 10.84 -13.20
N THR A 64 -2.79 12.16 -13.16
CA THR A 64 -2.28 12.96 -12.04
C THR A 64 -3.36 13.91 -11.56
N MET A 65 -3.49 14.04 -10.24
CA MET A 65 -4.29 15.06 -9.57
C MET A 65 -3.40 15.88 -8.66
N VAL A 66 -3.57 17.20 -8.66
CA VAL A 66 -2.91 18.11 -7.72
C VAL A 66 -3.97 18.82 -6.91
N ASN A 67 -4.15 18.42 -5.65
CA ASN A 67 -5.04 19.16 -4.76
C ASN A 67 -4.35 20.45 -4.29
N LEU A 68 -4.89 21.59 -4.70
CA LEU A 68 -4.29 22.89 -4.36
C LEU A 68 -4.40 23.23 -2.88
N LEU A 69 -5.32 22.60 -2.14
CA LEU A 69 -5.40 22.73 -0.68
C LEU A 69 -4.45 21.77 0.06
N GLY A 70 -3.84 20.80 -0.63
CA GLY A 70 -3.09 19.72 0.01
C GLY A 70 -3.86 19.10 1.19
N LYS A 71 -3.17 18.93 2.33
CA LYS A 71 -3.77 18.43 3.58
C LYS A 71 -4.67 19.42 4.32
N ASN A 72 -4.68 20.69 3.94
CA ASN A 72 -5.53 21.68 4.64
C ASN A 72 -7.02 21.34 4.50
N GLY A 73 -7.40 20.63 3.43
CA GLY A 73 -8.77 20.17 3.22
C GLY A 73 -9.26 19.08 4.20
N ARG A 74 -8.33 18.44 4.93
CA ARG A 74 -8.61 17.55 6.07
C ARG A 74 -8.65 18.29 7.41
N PHE A 75 -8.39 19.60 7.43
CA PHE A 75 -8.44 20.41 8.66
C PHE A 75 -7.51 19.89 9.78
N VAL A 76 -6.35 19.33 9.41
CA VAL A 76 -5.36 18.84 10.38
C VAL A 76 -4.82 19.98 11.24
N ASP A 77 -4.72 21.18 10.66
CA ASP A 77 -4.32 22.41 11.34
C ASP A 77 -5.37 23.52 11.10
N LEU A 78 -6.18 23.80 12.12
CA LEU A 78 -7.22 24.82 12.07
C LEU A 78 -6.66 26.25 12.04
N THR A 79 -5.38 26.47 12.41
CA THR A 79 -4.77 27.80 12.40
C THR A 79 -4.57 28.36 10.99
N LYS A 80 -4.68 27.51 9.96
CA LYS A 80 -4.70 27.89 8.54
C LYS A 80 -6.00 28.54 8.10
N TYR A 81 -6.99 28.61 8.99
CA TYR A 81 -8.30 29.16 8.74
C TYR A 81 -8.63 30.29 9.72
N LEU A 82 -9.38 31.28 9.24
CA LEU A 82 -9.82 32.46 9.96
C LEU A 82 -11.33 32.37 10.22
N PRO A 83 -11.77 32.41 11.49
CA PRO A 83 -13.18 32.49 11.83
C PRO A 83 -13.73 33.92 11.72
N ASP A 84 -14.94 34.07 11.17
CA ASP A 84 -15.80 35.26 11.29
C ASP A 84 -17.18 34.83 11.76
N ALA A 85 -17.59 35.31 12.93
CA ALA A 85 -18.84 34.95 13.60
C ALA A 85 -19.07 33.44 13.80
N VAL A 86 -17.98 32.66 13.84
CA VAL A 86 -18.02 31.20 14.11
C VAL A 86 -16.90 30.78 15.05
N THR A 87 -17.06 29.63 15.70
CA THR A 87 -15.94 28.82 16.21
C THR A 87 -15.81 27.55 15.38
N ALA A 88 -14.63 26.93 15.41
CA ALA A 88 -14.37 25.68 14.73
C ALA A 88 -13.57 24.72 15.61
N GLU A 89 -13.95 23.45 15.61
CA GLU A 89 -13.25 22.38 16.32
C GLU A 89 -13.18 21.11 15.47
N LYS A 90 -12.18 20.26 15.74
CA LYS A 90 -12.02 18.98 15.04
C LYS A 90 -12.92 17.93 15.68
N GLU A 91 -13.71 17.22 14.89
CA GLU A 91 -14.56 16.11 15.35
C GLU A 91 -14.38 14.91 14.42
N GLY A 92 -13.50 13.97 14.81
CA GLY A 92 -13.07 12.87 13.94
C GLY A 92 -12.43 13.41 12.64
N ASP A 93 -12.93 12.96 11.49
CA ASP A 93 -12.47 13.44 10.18
C ASP A 93 -13.05 14.81 9.79
N TYR A 94 -14.05 15.31 10.52
CA TYR A 94 -14.71 16.57 10.23
C TYR A 94 -14.05 17.76 10.92
N VAL A 95 -14.28 18.95 10.37
CA VAL A 95 -14.33 20.18 11.16
C VAL A 95 -15.80 20.51 11.44
N LYS A 96 -16.11 20.78 12.69
CA LYS A 96 -17.41 21.30 13.11
C LYS A 96 -17.30 22.82 13.24
N VAL A 97 -18.08 23.53 12.44
CA VAL A 97 -18.14 24.99 12.44
C VAL A 97 -19.46 25.41 13.10
N THR A 98 -19.37 26.20 14.17
CA THR A 98 -20.52 26.60 15.00
C THR A 98 -20.71 28.11 14.94
N LEU A 99 -21.94 28.56 14.72
CA LEU A 99 -22.31 29.98 14.73
C LEU A 99 -22.16 30.59 16.12
N ASN A 100 -21.34 31.64 16.22
CA ASN A 100 -21.28 32.51 17.38
C ASN A 100 -22.41 33.54 17.32
N GLY A 101 -22.95 33.93 18.48
CA GLY A 101 -24.20 34.69 18.58
C GLY A 101 -24.30 36.02 17.81
N SER A 102 -25.53 36.53 17.76
CA SER A 102 -26.05 37.77 17.13
C SER A 102 -26.12 37.81 15.59
N LYS A 103 -25.32 37.04 14.86
CA LYS A 103 -25.44 36.94 13.38
C LYS A 103 -26.16 35.66 12.97
N GLU A 104 -26.99 35.73 11.93
CA GLU A 104 -27.64 34.57 11.31
C GLU A 104 -26.72 33.84 10.31
N ARG A 105 -25.52 34.38 10.07
CA ARG A 105 -24.51 33.87 9.13
C ARG A 105 -23.11 33.97 9.71
N GLY A 106 -22.28 33.01 9.35
CA GLY A 106 -20.90 32.92 9.79
C GLY A 106 -20.04 32.19 8.76
N THR A 107 -18.74 32.37 8.88
CA THR A 107 -17.78 31.90 7.89
C THR A 107 -16.49 31.45 8.53
N PHE A 108 -15.99 30.30 8.10
CA PHE A 108 -14.63 29.83 8.39
C PHE A 108 -13.90 29.74 7.06
N ARG A 109 -12.76 30.44 6.89
CA ARG A 109 -12.11 30.57 5.57
C ARG A 109 -10.62 30.37 5.64
N THR A 110 -9.97 29.96 4.56
CA THR A 110 -8.50 29.89 4.49
C THR A 110 -7.88 31.26 4.74
N SER A 111 -6.70 31.31 5.38
CA SER A 111 -5.94 32.55 5.55
C SER A 111 -5.54 33.16 4.19
N THR A 112 -5.26 34.46 4.17
CA THR A 112 -4.76 35.16 2.98
C THR A 112 -3.41 34.61 2.49
N THR A 113 -2.66 33.96 3.36
CA THR A 113 -1.38 33.30 3.07
C THR A 113 -1.53 31.86 2.54
N ALA A 114 -2.74 31.31 2.55
CA ALA A 114 -3.07 29.95 2.10
C ALA A 114 -3.96 29.94 0.85
N ARG A 115 -3.87 31.01 0.04
CA ARG A 115 -4.64 31.15 -1.20
C ARG A 115 -4.21 30.14 -2.25
N VAL A 116 -5.18 29.64 -3.01
CA VAL A 116 -5.01 28.61 -4.04
C VAL A 116 -5.23 29.16 -5.44
N GLY A 117 -4.48 28.61 -6.39
CA GLY A 117 -4.73 28.74 -7.83
C GLY A 117 -4.44 30.13 -8.41
N GLU A 118 -3.50 30.17 -9.36
CA GLU A 118 -3.36 31.27 -10.32
C GLU A 118 -3.06 30.67 -11.69
N GLY A 119 -3.69 31.20 -12.76
CA GLY A 119 -3.33 30.89 -14.14
C GLY A 119 -3.98 29.67 -14.81
N ALA A 120 -4.89 28.93 -14.16
CA ALA A 120 -5.69 27.89 -14.83
C ALA A 120 -7.03 28.47 -15.35
N PRO A 121 -7.61 27.91 -16.43
CA PRO A 121 -8.85 28.44 -17.01
C PRO A 121 -10.06 28.23 -16.08
N LYS A 122 -10.15 27.05 -15.44
CA LYS A 122 -11.24 26.69 -14.53
C LYS A 122 -10.71 25.95 -13.31
N TYR A 123 -11.45 26.04 -12.22
CA TYR A 123 -11.20 25.29 -10.99
C TYR A 123 -12.47 24.57 -10.52
N LEU A 124 -12.31 23.38 -9.96
CA LEU A 124 -13.34 22.61 -9.29
C LEU A 124 -13.08 22.64 -7.78
N LEU A 125 -14.02 23.18 -7.01
CA LEU A 125 -14.07 23.04 -5.56
C LEU A 125 -15.03 21.90 -5.21
N VAL A 126 -14.61 20.95 -4.37
CA VAL A 126 -15.47 19.88 -3.84
C VAL A 126 -15.24 19.71 -2.35
N GLY A 127 -16.29 19.36 -1.61
CA GLY A 127 -16.22 18.95 -0.22
C GLY A 127 -17.42 18.10 0.18
N VAL A 128 -17.35 17.47 1.34
CA VAL A 128 -18.51 16.84 1.98
C VAL A 128 -19.02 17.75 3.08
N VAL A 129 -20.32 18.04 3.04
CA VAL A 129 -21.00 18.96 3.95
C VAL A 129 -22.16 18.24 4.61
N ASN A 130 -22.31 18.45 5.91
CA ASN A 130 -23.46 18.03 6.69
C ASN A 130 -23.94 19.25 7.46
N ALA A 131 -25.17 19.69 7.22
CA ALA A 131 -25.65 20.95 7.80
C ALA A 131 -25.92 20.84 9.30
N GLY A 132 -25.87 19.64 9.92
CA GLY A 132 -26.02 19.46 11.36
C GLY A 132 -27.31 20.09 11.88
N THR A 133 -27.16 21.12 12.72
CA THR A 133 -28.28 21.93 13.26
C THR A 133 -28.41 23.30 12.60
N ALA A 134 -27.57 23.61 11.62
CA ALA A 134 -27.70 24.79 10.78
C ALA A 134 -28.92 24.69 9.86
N LYS A 135 -29.47 25.85 9.51
CA LYS A 135 -30.51 25.96 8.49
C LYS A 135 -29.95 25.53 7.13
N SER A 136 -28.72 25.95 6.82
CA SER A 136 -27.99 25.50 5.64
C SER A 136 -26.48 25.72 5.79
N ALA A 137 -25.70 24.96 5.05
CA ALA A 137 -24.26 25.13 4.93
C ALA A 137 -23.80 24.96 3.47
N HIS A 138 -22.74 25.66 3.05
CA HIS A 138 -22.17 25.52 1.72
C HIS A 138 -20.68 25.87 1.70
N ILE A 139 -20.03 25.56 0.58
CA ILE A 139 -18.62 25.88 0.34
C ILE A 139 -18.52 26.89 -0.79
N GLU A 140 -17.52 27.77 -0.74
CA GLU A 140 -17.31 28.81 -1.73
C GLU A 140 -15.82 28.98 -2.06
N LEU A 141 -15.54 29.30 -3.33
CA LEU A 141 -14.23 29.74 -3.80
C LEU A 141 -14.34 31.21 -4.20
N SER A 142 -13.48 32.07 -3.67
CA SER A 142 -13.56 33.53 -3.83
C SER A 142 -12.18 34.18 -3.93
N ASP A 143 -12.02 35.15 -4.83
CA ASP A 143 -10.81 35.99 -4.90
C ASP A 143 -10.87 37.20 -3.93
N GLU A 144 -11.98 37.33 -3.18
CA GLU A 144 -12.29 38.42 -2.23
C GLU A 144 -12.45 39.81 -2.84
N VAL A 145 -12.46 39.93 -4.17
CA VAL A 145 -12.46 41.24 -4.84
C VAL A 145 -13.53 41.30 -5.91
N ASN A 146 -13.42 40.44 -6.91
CA ASN A 146 -14.18 40.55 -8.15
C ASN A 146 -15.11 39.36 -8.37
N TYR A 147 -14.76 38.19 -7.86
CA TYR A 147 -15.45 36.97 -8.25
C TYR A 147 -15.46 35.91 -7.14
N ALA A 148 -16.65 35.37 -6.89
CA ALA A 148 -16.92 34.28 -5.97
C ALA A 148 -17.94 33.32 -6.59
N ILE A 149 -17.81 32.03 -6.29
CA ILE A 149 -18.81 31.02 -6.64
C ILE A 149 -19.04 30.09 -5.45
N SER A 150 -20.31 29.91 -5.11
CA SER A 150 -20.74 29.05 -4.01
C SER A 150 -21.33 27.74 -4.58
N SER A 151 -21.19 26.66 -3.84
CA SER A 151 -21.96 25.44 -4.09
C SER A 151 -23.44 25.66 -3.77
N ASN A 152 -24.29 24.74 -4.19
CA ASN A 152 -25.66 24.69 -3.68
C ASN A 152 -25.66 24.56 -2.13
N PRO A 153 -26.60 25.22 -1.44
CA PRO A 153 -26.76 25.07 0.00
C PRO A 153 -27.22 23.66 0.35
N ILE A 154 -26.50 23.03 1.28
CA ILE A 154 -26.82 21.74 1.85
C ILE A 154 -27.68 21.94 3.10
N THR A 155 -28.73 21.13 3.23
CA THR A 155 -29.64 21.11 4.38
C THR A 155 -29.72 19.69 4.97
N GLY A 156 -29.99 19.58 6.27
CA GLY A 156 -30.16 18.30 6.96
C GLY A 156 -28.88 17.69 7.49
N THR A 157 -29.02 16.52 8.12
CA THR A 157 -27.99 15.90 9.00
C THR A 157 -27.19 14.79 8.34
N LYS A 158 -27.34 14.58 7.02
CA LYS A 158 -26.60 13.57 6.26
C LYS A 158 -25.45 14.21 5.49
N ASP A 159 -24.36 13.47 5.34
CA ASP A 159 -23.25 13.82 4.46
C ASP A 159 -23.77 13.98 3.02
N GLN A 160 -23.50 15.14 2.43
CA GLN A 160 -23.80 15.44 1.03
C GLN A 160 -22.58 16.06 0.36
N VAL A 161 -22.39 15.76 -0.92
CA VAL A 161 -21.32 16.35 -1.71
C VAL A 161 -21.73 17.76 -2.13
N ALA A 162 -20.91 18.74 -1.78
CA ALA A 162 -21.01 20.08 -2.29
C ALA A 162 -19.89 20.29 -3.32
N PHE A 163 -20.22 20.85 -4.47
CA PHE A 163 -19.21 21.26 -5.45
C PHE A 163 -19.57 22.58 -6.12
N ALA A 164 -18.55 23.27 -6.62
CA ALA A 164 -18.69 24.50 -7.39
C ALA A 164 -17.59 24.59 -8.45
N ILE A 165 -17.91 25.18 -9.60
CA ILE A 165 -16.98 25.39 -10.71
C ILE A 165 -16.67 26.88 -10.81
N PHE A 166 -15.40 27.23 -10.63
CA PHE A 166 -14.92 28.60 -10.63
C PHE A 166 -14.20 28.92 -11.94
N ASP A 167 -14.49 30.09 -12.48
CA ASP A 167 -13.85 30.64 -13.67
C ASP A 167 -12.55 31.37 -13.32
N GLY A 168 -11.41 30.71 -13.55
CA GLY A 168 -10.09 31.24 -13.26
C GLY A 168 -9.73 32.46 -14.12
N SER A 169 -10.41 32.69 -15.25
CA SER A 169 -10.18 33.89 -16.06
C SER A 169 -10.70 35.18 -15.42
N LYS A 170 -11.53 35.09 -14.37
CA LYS A 170 -12.16 36.24 -13.70
C LYS A 170 -11.44 36.70 -12.42
N THR A 171 -10.37 36.01 -12.02
CA THR A 171 -9.64 36.32 -10.78
C THR A 171 -8.58 37.38 -11.03
N SER A 172 -8.32 38.18 -10.00
CA SER A 172 -7.23 39.16 -9.97
C SER A 172 -6.06 38.76 -9.07
N ARG A 173 -6.17 37.64 -8.36
CA ARG A 173 -5.23 37.13 -7.35
C ARG A 173 -5.61 35.71 -6.91
N GLY A 174 -4.75 35.05 -6.14
CA GLY A 174 -5.05 33.75 -5.55
C GLY A 174 -6.37 33.74 -4.76
N MET A 175 -7.05 32.59 -4.74
CA MET A 175 -8.41 32.42 -4.21
C MET A 175 -8.40 31.85 -2.79
N GLY A 176 -9.33 32.29 -1.94
CA GLY A 176 -9.61 31.67 -0.66
C GLY A 176 -10.76 30.66 -0.75
N VAL A 177 -10.74 29.65 0.13
CA VAL A 177 -11.84 28.69 0.29
C VAL A 177 -12.62 29.02 1.57
N TYR A 178 -13.94 29.03 1.43
CA TYR A 178 -14.87 29.51 2.43
C TYR A 178 -15.85 28.40 2.80
N LEU A 179 -16.10 28.27 4.10
CA LEU A 179 -17.12 27.41 4.67
C LEU A 179 -18.19 28.30 5.30
N HIS A 180 -19.37 28.33 4.70
CA HIS A 180 -20.47 29.17 5.13
C HIS A 180 -21.51 28.36 5.89
N ILE A 181 -22.03 28.97 6.95
CA ILE A 181 -23.11 28.44 7.76
C ILE A 181 -24.18 29.53 7.96
N GLU A 182 -25.45 29.17 7.77
CA GLU A 182 -26.61 29.99 8.07
C GLU A 182 -27.50 29.27 9.08
N GLY A 183 -27.98 29.99 10.11
CA GLY A 183 -28.81 29.41 11.16
C GLY A 183 -28.95 30.31 12.38
N SER A 184 -29.54 29.74 13.43
CA SER A 184 -29.64 30.38 14.74
C SER A 184 -28.30 30.32 15.50
N LYS A 185 -28.19 31.11 16.57
CA LYS A 185 -27.06 31.04 17.51
C LYS A 185 -26.81 29.59 17.95
N ASN A 186 -25.55 29.16 17.98
CA ASN A 186 -25.08 27.82 18.34
C ASN A 186 -25.48 26.70 17.35
N SER A 187 -26.13 27.02 16.23
CA SER A 187 -26.25 26.05 15.14
C SER A 187 -24.88 25.74 14.56
N PHE A 188 -24.67 24.50 14.14
CA PHE A 188 -23.40 24.02 13.62
C PHE A 188 -23.58 23.16 12.36
N ALA A 189 -22.52 23.13 11.55
CA ALA A 189 -22.39 22.29 10.37
C ALA A 189 -21.02 21.61 10.36
N PHE A 190 -20.93 20.44 9.73
CA PHE A 190 -19.70 19.68 9.58
C PHE A 190 -19.21 19.71 8.14
N PHE A 191 -17.89 19.76 7.99
CA PHE A 191 -17.23 19.76 6.70
C PHE A 191 -16.03 18.81 6.72
N LYS A 192 -15.78 18.10 5.62
CA LYS A 192 -14.58 17.27 5.42
C LYS A 192 -14.20 17.18 3.95
N ASP A 193 -12.99 16.70 3.69
CA ASP A 193 -12.46 16.37 2.37
C ASP A 193 -12.56 17.51 1.34
N LEU A 194 -12.30 18.75 1.80
CA LEU A 194 -12.22 19.92 0.92
C LEU A 194 -11.06 19.77 -0.07
N ARG A 195 -11.30 20.09 -1.34
CA ARG A 195 -10.28 19.99 -2.38
C ARG A 195 -10.55 20.96 -3.51
N VAL A 196 -9.46 21.45 -4.10
CA VAL A 196 -9.50 22.33 -5.27
C VAL A 196 -8.61 21.74 -6.35
N TYR A 197 -9.18 21.50 -7.53
CA TYR A 197 -8.46 21.03 -8.71
C TYR A 197 -8.53 22.07 -9.83
N ALA A 198 -7.44 22.25 -10.57
CA ALA A 198 -7.53 22.88 -11.88
C ALA A 198 -8.17 21.89 -12.86
N ILE A 199 -9.07 22.35 -13.71
CA ILE A 199 -9.82 21.51 -14.67
C ILE A 199 -9.86 22.15 -16.06
N THR A 200 -10.15 21.35 -17.08
CA THR A 200 -10.40 21.83 -18.44
C THR A 200 -11.81 22.40 -18.60
N ASP A 201 -12.05 23.19 -19.66
CA ASP A 201 -13.41 23.61 -20.04
C ASP A 201 -14.30 22.41 -20.40
N SER A 202 -13.75 21.36 -21.00
CA SER A 202 -14.48 20.12 -21.28
C SER A 202 -14.97 19.42 -20.01
N ASP A 203 -14.12 19.33 -18.99
CA ASP A 203 -14.52 18.74 -17.71
C ASP A 203 -15.58 19.61 -17.03
N ALA A 204 -15.40 20.94 -17.04
CA ALA A 204 -16.37 21.89 -16.48
C ALA A 204 -17.77 21.74 -17.09
N ASN A 205 -17.87 21.40 -18.38
CA ASN A 205 -19.14 21.19 -19.06
C ASN A 205 -19.81 19.84 -18.74
N ILE A 206 -19.01 18.80 -18.41
CA ILE A 206 -19.53 17.45 -18.12
C ILE A 206 -19.90 17.32 -16.63
N LEU A 207 -19.17 17.95 -15.74
CA LEU A 207 -19.34 17.84 -14.29
C LEU A 207 -20.78 18.06 -13.79
N PRO A 208 -21.55 19.06 -14.26
CA PRO A 208 -22.94 19.25 -13.84
C PRO A 208 -23.90 18.14 -14.29
N LEU A 209 -23.49 17.29 -15.24
CA LEU A 209 -24.29 16.17 -15.76
C LEU A 209 -24.05 14.86 -14.98
N LEU A 210 -23.00 14.81 -14.16
CA LEU A 210 -22.65 13.64 -13.36
C LEU A 210 -23.42 13.62 -12.05
N SER A 211 -23.71 12.42 -11.54
CA SER A 211 -24.16 12.26 -10.16
C SER A 211 -23.07 12.68 -9.17
N LEU A 212 -23.47 13.10 -7.97
CA LEU A 212 -22.54 13.50 -6.92
C LEU A 212 -21.52 12.41 -6.55
N GLY A 213 -21.93 11.13 -6.61
CA GLY A 213 -21.04 9.99 -6.40
C GLY A 213 -19.99 9.84 -7.50
N GLU A 214 -20.38 10.06 -8.76
CA GLU A 214 -19.45 10.06 -9.90
C GLU A 214 -18.42 11.20 -9.80
N ILE A 215 -18.82 12.39 -9.32
CA ILE A 215 -17.90 13.50 -9.08
C ILE A 215 -16.84 13.13 -8.05
N ILE A 216 -17.21 12.47 -6.93
CA ILE A 216 -16.21 12.01 -5.95
C ILE A 216 -15.28 10.97 -6.57
N ASN A 217 -15.80 10.05 -7.36
CA ASN A 217 -14.97 9.01 -7.97
C ASN A 217 -14.01 9.56 -9.03
N TYR A 218 -14.46 10.56 -9.80
CA TYR A 218 -13.64 11.16 -10.85
C TYR A 218 -12.66 12.20 -10.28
N TYR A 219 -13.06 12.99 -9.29
CA TYR A 219 -12.23 13.95 -8.55
C TYR A 219 -12.21 13.60 -7.05
N PRO A 220 -11.55 12.50 -6.67
CA PRO A 220 -11.45 12.08 -5.27
C PRO A 220 -10.57 13.04 -4.49
N TYR A 221 -10.78 13.13 -3.17
CA TYR A 221 -9.85 13.86 -2.30
C TYR A 221 -8.47 13.20 -2.36
N VAL A 222 -7.43 14.03 -2.52
CA VAL A 222 -6.04 13.60 -2.39
C VAL A 222 -5.27 14.59 -1.53
N ASP A 223 -4.31 14.11 -0.74
CA ASP A 223 -3.53 14.95 0.18
C ASP A 223 -2.53 15.88 -0.52
N SER A 224 -2.17 15.60 -1.78
CA SER A 224 -1.05 16.23 -2.47
C SER A 224 -1.16 16.07 -4.01
N ILE A 225 -0.02 16.04 -4.71
CA ILE A 225 0.12 15.40 -6.02
C ILE A 225 -0.05 13.89 -5.84
N THR A 226 -1.02 13.32 -6.55
CA THR A 226 -1.28 11.88 -6.56
C THR A 226 -1.35 11.39 -7.99
N ASN A 227 -0.75 10.22 -8.23
CA ASN A 227 -0.74 9.55 -9.52
C ASN A 227 -1.55 8.23 -9.46
N VAL A 228 -1.72 7.56 -10.59
CA VAL A 228 -2.09 6.13 -10.56
C VAL A 228 -0.89 5.38 -9.99
N VAL A 229 -1.10 4.66 -8.88
CA VAL A 229 -0.05 3.91 -8.17
C VAL A 229 -0.47 2.47 -8.06
N ASN A 230 0.42 1.54 -8.37
CA ASN A 230 0.28 0.11 -8.21
C ASN A 230 -1.08 -0.45 -8.69
N PRO A 231 -1.38 -0.36 -10.00
CA PRO A 231 -2.62 -0.89 -10.55
C PRO A 231 -2.72 -2.40 -10.36
N TYR A 232 -3.94 -2.89 -10.13
CA TYR A 232 -4.23 -4.32 -10.00
C TYR A 232 -5.60 -4.69 -10.56
N ILE A 233 -5.73 -5.97 -10.85
CA ILE A 233 -6.97 -6.66 -11.19
C ILE A 233 -7.00 -7.95 -10.39
N THR A 234 -8.06 -8.20 -9.64
CA THR A 234 -8.37 -9.52 -9.10
C THR A 234 -9.58 -10.09 -9.84
N CYS A 235 -9.59 -11.41 -10.02
CA CYS A 235 -10.67 -12.13 -10.65
C CYS A 235 -11.04 -13.32 -9.77
N THR A 236 -12.32 -13.40 -9.39
CA THR A 236 -12.91 -14.54 -8.67
C THR A 236 -14.01 -15.14 -9.53
N SER A 237 -13.99 -16.45 -9.74
CA SER A 237 -14.96 -17.16 -10.56
C SER A 237 -15.35 -18.51 -9.94
N GLY A 238 -16.47 -19.08 -10.40
CA GLY A 238 -17.00 -20.36 -9.91
C GLY A 238 -17.72 -20.25 -8.57
N ASN A 239 -17.05 -19.70 -7.54
CA ASN A 239 -17.61 -19.49 -6.21
C ASN A 239 -16.99 -18.26 -5.55
N MET A 240 -17.82 -17.39 -4.97
CA MET A 240 -17.35 -16.23 -4.22
C MET A 240 -16.84 -16.58 -2.81
N LEU A 241 -17.29 -17.71 -2.25
CA LEU A 241 -16.80 -18.19 -0.95
C LEU A 241 -15.49 -18.97 -1.14
N PRO A 242 -14.47 -18.77 -0.28
CA PRO A 242 -13.24 -19.55 -0.32
C PRO A 242 -13.44 -20.95 0.29
N PRO A 243 -12.40 -21.81 0.30
CA PRO A 243 -12.42 -23.03 1.10
C PRO A 243 -12.62 -22.78 2.60
N ALA A 244 -13.18 -23.76 3.32
CA ALA A 244 -13.44 -23.78 4.75
C ALA A 244 -12.22 -23.38 5.59
N SER A 245 -11.01 -23.72 5.15
CA SER A 245 -9.76 -23.37 5.84
C SER A 245 -9.49 -21.87 5.93
N GLU A 246 -10.14 -21.06 5.09
CA GLU A 246 -10.04 -19.60 5.12
C GLU A 246 -11.14 -18.93 5.97
N PHE A 247 -12.14 -19.69 6.41
CA PHE A 247 -13.18 -19.16 7.29
C PHE A 247 -12.69 -19.05 8.72
N LYS A 248 -13.25 -18.08 9.45
CA LYS A 248 -13.08 -17.98 10.90
C LYS A 248 -14.03 -18.95 11.58
N ILE A 249 -13.51 -19.64 12.59
CA ILE A 249 -14.26 -20.53 13.48
C ILE A 249 -14.78 -19.71 14.65
N ASN A 250 -16.06 -19.84 15.01
CA ASN A 250 -16.67 -19.02 16.05
C ASN A 250 -16.65 -19.63 17.46
N ALA A 251 -16.36 -20.93 17.58
CA ALA A 251 -16.45 -21.70 18.81
C ALA A 251 -15.56 -22.95 18.73
N ASP A 252 -15.16 -23.47 19.89
CA ASP A 252 -14.39 -24.71 19.97
C ASP A 252 -15.21 -25.93 19.52
N GLY A 253 -14.52 -26.98 19.08
CA GLY A 253 -15.14 -28.24 18.66
C GLY A 253 -15.69 -28.26 17.23
N ILE A 254 -15.24 -27.33 16.37
CA ILE A 254 -15.52 -27.33 14.93
C ILE A 254 -14.35 -27.94 14.16
N PHE A 255 -14.64 -28.89 13.28
CA PHE A 255 -13.64 -29.64 12.54
C PHE A 255 -13.82 -29.44 11.03
N ILE A 256 -12.76 -29.00 10.36
CA ILE A 256 -12.70 -28.87 8.90
C ILE A 256 -12.16 -30.19 8.34
N ASP A 257 -12.98 -30.92 7.59
CA ASP A 257 -12.67 -32.24 7.04
C ASP A 257 -12.57 -32.27 5.51
N GLY A 258 -12.73 -31.12 4.85
CA GLY A 258 -12.51 -30.96 3.42
C GLY A 258 -12.54 -29.50 2.99
N GLU A 259 -12.22 -29.22 1.73
CA GLU A 259 -12.14 -27.83 1.23
C GLU A 259 -13.45 -27.07 1.37
N TYR A 260 -14.60 -27.69 1.11
CA TYR A 260 -15.92 -27.08 1.30
C TYR A 260 -16.77 -27.96 2.23
N SER A 261 -16.16 -28.45 3.31
CA SER A 261 -16.77 -29.35 4.28
C SER A 261 -16.28 -29.08 5.69
N PHE A 262 -17.21 -29.04 6.63
CA PHE A 262 -16.91 -29.00 8.06
C PHE A 262 -18.06 -29.61 8.87
N TYR A 263 -17.75 -30.02 10.10
CA TYR A 263 -18.74 -30.59 11.00
C TYR A 263 -18.50 -30.21 12.46
N PHE A 264 -19.55 -30.31 13.27
CA PHE A 264 -19.50 -30.14 14.71
C PHE A 264 -20.69 -30.81 15.41
N VAL A 265 -20.58 -30.91 16.73
CA VAL A 265 -21.68 -31.27 17.64
C VAL A 265 -21.98 -30.07 18.53
N ALA A 266 -23.24 -29.65 18.56
CA ALA A 266 -23.73 -28.60 19.45
C ALA A 266 -24.53 -29.23 20.61
N GLU A 267 -24.15 -28.89 21.83
CA GLU A 267 -24.84 -29.33 23.06
C GLU A 267 -25.62 -28.13 23.63
N GLY A 268 -26.92 -28.31 23.91
CA GLY A 268 -27.79 -27.20 24.32
C GLY A 268 -27.86 -26.05 23.31
N ASP A 269 -27.94 -24.81 23.82
CA ASP A 269 -28.14 -23.60 23.03
C ASP A 269 -26.81 -22.97 22.55
N GLU A 270 -25.91 -23.77 21.98
CA GLU A 270 -24.62 -23.29 21.48
C GLU A 270 -24.68 -22.84 20.01
N ASN A 271 -24.25 -21.61 19.71
CA ASN A 271 -24.01 -21.18 18.32
C ASN A 271 -22.65 -21.69 17.86
N LYS A 272 -22.63 -22.66 16.94
CA LYS A 272 -21.41 -23.19 16.33
C LYS A 272 -21.51 -23.06 14.82
N GLY A 273 -20.43 -22.57 14.22
CA GLY A 273 -20.32 -22.39 12.78
C GLY A 273 -19.03 -21.72 12.35
N ILE A 274 -18.96 -21.47 11.06
CA ILE A 274 -17.86 -20.74 10.44
C ILE A 274 -18.38 -19.49 9.77
N TYR A 275 -17.53 -18.47 9.62
CA TYR A 275 -17.90 -17.25 8.94
C TYR A 275 -16.78 -16.66 8.10
N TYR A 276 -17.17 -15.98 7.03
CA TYR A 276 -16.27 -15.26 6.14
C TYR A 276 -16.82 -13.89 5.77
N ASP A 277 -15.94 -12.90 5.77
CA ASP A 277 -16.24 -11.53 5.40
C ASP A 277 -15.74 -11.28 3.98
N LEU A 278 -16.64 -10.88 3.08
CA LEU A 278 -16.30 -10.56 1.70
C LEU A 278 -16.97 -9.27 1.20
N ALA A 279 -16.30 -8.61 0.26
CA ALA A 279 -16.79 -7.41 -0.39
C ALA A 279 -17.91 -7.73 -1.41
N VAL A 280 -18.95 -6.90 -1.42
CA VAL A 280 -20.09 -6.99 -2.34
C VAL A 280 -20.47 -5.61 -2.86
N SER A 281 -21.22 -5.57 -3.96
CA SER A 281 -21.79 -4.35 -4.49
C SER A 281 -23.19 -4.11 -3.89
N PRO A 282 -23.51 -2.89 -3.43
CA PRO A 282 -24.82 -2.57 -2.89
C PRO A 282 -25.89 -2.64 -3.99
N ASN A 283 -27.11 -2.99 -3.62
CA ASN A 283 -28.28 -3.12 -4.51
C ASN A 283 -28.14 -4.18 -5.63
N GLU A 284 -27.09 -4.99 -5.63
CA GLU A 284 -26.94 -6.13 -6.53
C GLU A 284 -27.52 -7.41 -5.93
N LYS A 285 -28.05 -8.32 -6.75
CA LYS A 285 -28.65 -9.56 -6.23
C LYS A 285 -27.63 -10.69 -6.21
N TYR A 286 -27.53 -11.38 -5.07
CA TYR A 286 -26.63 -12.52 -4.85
C TYR A 286 -27.42 -13.78 -4.51
N GLY A 287 -26.99 -14.91 -5.07
CA GLY A 287 -27.49 -16.23 -4.73
C GLY A 287 -26.56 -16.95 -3.75
N ILE A 288 -27.15 -17.76 -2.87
CA ILE A 288 -26.44 -18.53 -1.85
C ILE A 288 -26.99 -19.95 -1.73
N TYR A 289 -26.12 -20.87 -1.34
CA TYR A 289 -26.47 -22.28 -1.14
C TYR A 289 -25.48 -22.95 -0.19
N SER A 290 -25.93 -23.93 0.58
CA SER A 290 -25.10 -24.90 1.30
C SER A 290 -25.93 -26.15 1.57
N GLU A 291 -25.30 -27.32 1.54
CA GLU A 291 -25.91 -28.56 2.03
C GLU A 291 -25.66 -28.68 3.54
N CYS A 292 -26.64 -29.24 4.26
CA CYS A 292 -26.49 -29.62 5.66
C CYS A 292 -27.24 -30.93 5.92
N ASN A 293 -26.59 -31.87 6.60
CA ASN A 293 -27.23 -33.14 7.00
C ASN A 293 -28.38 -32.95 8.01
N ASN A 294 -28.41 -31.81 8.69
CA ASN A 294 -29.39 -31.48 9.71
C ASN A 294 -30.27 -30.32 9.20
N PRO A 295 -31.61 -30.47 9.16
CA PRO A 295 -32.50 -29.42 8.64
C PRO A 295 -32.46 -28.13 9.47
N LYS A 296 -31.82 -28.16 10.64
CA LYS A 296 -31.63 -26.98 11.50
C LYS A 296 -30.42 -26.13 11.07
N GLY A 297 -29.60 -26.58 10.14
CA GLY A 297 -28.48 -25.81 9.60
C GLY A 297 -28.97 -24.62 8.78
N ASN A 298 -28.27 -23.50 8.88
CA ASN A 298 -28.71 -22.23 8.32
C ASN A 298 -27.54 -21.38 7.82
N ILE A 299 -27.83 -20.44 6.93
CA ILE A 299 -26.90 -19.43 6.46
C ILE A 299 -27.42 -18.06 6.87
N ARG A 300 -26.62 -17.32 7.64
CA ARG A 300 -26.96 -15.98 8.11
C ARG A 300 -26.09 -14.95 7.42
N ILE A 301 -26.71 -13.89 6.92
CA ILE A 301 -26.04 -12.76 6.27
C ILE A 301 -26.13 -11.53 7.17
N GLU A 302 -24.99 -10.91 7.43
CA GLU A 302 -24.90 -9.63 8.12
C GLU A 302 -24.36 -8.55 7.17
N TYR A 303 -24.91 -7.34 7.26
CA TYR A 303 -24.65 -6.25 6.32
C TYR A 303 -23.82 -5.14 6.96
N TYR A 304 -22.68 -4.82 6.34
CA TYR A 304 -21.71 -3.86 6.84
C TYR A 304 -21.32 -2.85 5.76
N LYS A 305 -20.89 -1.66 6.20
CA LYS A 305 -20.43 -0.60 5.30
C LYS A 305 -19.20 -1.01 4.51
N ASP A 306 -18.22 -1.59 5.20
CA ASP A 306 -16.98 -2.11 4.62
C ASP A 306 -16.37 -3.23 5.49
N LEU A 307 -15.32 -3.88 4.97
CA LEU A 307 -14.60 -4.96 5.66
C LEU A 307 -14.03 -4.55 7.03
N SER A 308 -13.76 -3.25 7.26
CA SER A 308 -13.20 -2.77 8.54
C SER A 308 -14.24 -2.71 9.65
N THR A 309 -15.52 -2.63 9.29
CA THR A 309 -16.66 -2.64 10.22
C THR A 309 -17.24 -4.02 10.48
N ALA A 310 -16.82 -5.04 9.71
CA ALA A 310 -17.34 -6.40 9.81
C ALA A 310 -17.09 -7.04 11.19
N GLY A 311 -18.12 -7.69 11.72
CA GLY A 311 -18.12 -8.36 13.02
C GLY A 311 -18.46 -7.49 14.22
N ASN A 312 -18.64 -6.18 14.06
CA ASN A 312 -19.13 -5.31 15.11
C ASN A 312 -20.65 -5.14 15.00
N LYS A 313 -21.39 -5.75 15.94
CA LYS A 313 -22.87 -5.73 15.96
C LYS A 313 -23.46 -4.31 16.03
N ASN A 314 -22.71 -3.33 16.54
CA ASN A 314 -23.16 -1.93 16.58
C ASN A 314 -23.11 -1.24 15.21
N ASN A 315 -22.48 -1.87 14.21
CA ASN A 315 -22.29 -1.33 12.87
C ASN A 315 -23.14 -2.05 11.80
N PHE A 316 -24.16 -2.81 12.22
CA PHE A 316 -25.11 -3.37 11.27
C PHE A 316 -25.85 -2.25 10.53
N LEU A 317 -25.75 -2.26 9.20
CA LEU A 317 -26.52 -1.32 8.39
C LEU A 317 -28.01 -1.67 8.37
N PHE A 318 -28.30 -2.97 8.37
CA PHE A 318 -29.65 -3.54 8.28
C PHE A 318 -29.77 -4.79 9.15
N PRO A 319 -31.00 -5.20 9.52
CA PRO A 319 -31.23 -6.49 10.15
C PRO A 319 -30.60 -7.63 9.36
N ARG A 320 -29.98 -8.56 10.07
CA ARG A 320 -29.45 -9.81 9.50
C ARG A 320 -30.57 -10.62 8.85
N THR A 321 -30.26 -11.30 7.76
CA THR A 321 -31.18 -12.24 7.09
C THR A 321 -30.72 -13.67 7.27
N TYR A 322 -31.67 -14.61 7.19
CA TYR A 322 -31.45 -16.03 7.39
C TYR A 322 -31.96 -16.80 6.17
N HIS A 323 -31.20 -17.80 5.75
CA HIS A 323 -31.39 -18.52 4.48
C HIS A 323 -31.18 -20.01 4.71
N ALA A 324 -32.22 -20.80 4.45
CA ALA A 324 -32.21 -22.24 4.71
C ALA A 324 -31.11 -22.97 3.93
N THR A 325 -30.60 -24.05 4.53
CA THR A 325 -29.71 -24.99 3.83
C THR A 325 -30.51 -26.00 3.01
N ASN A 326 -29.83 -26.66 2.07
CA ASN A 326 -30.38 -27.64 1.12
C ASN A 326 -31.31 -27.06 0.04
N GLU A 327 -31.45 -25.74 -0.04
CA GLU A 327 -32.14 -25.03 -1.12
C GLU A 327 -31.39 -23.76 -1.52
N TYR A 328 -31.62 -23.27 -2.74
CA TYR A 328 -31.05 -22.00 -3.18
C TYR A 328 -31.89 -20.85 -2.66
N ASP A 329 -31.23 -19.81 -2.16
CA ASP A 329 -31.88 -18.58 -1.75
C ASP A 329 -31.10 -17.35 -2.24
N PHE A 330 -31.70 -16.17 -2.15
CA PHE A 330 -31.16 -14.93 -2.69
C PHE A 330 -31.35 -13.75 -1.75
N PHE A 331 -30.39 -12.83 -1.76
CA PHE A 331 -30.47 -11.59 -1.02
C PHE A 331 -29.95 -10.40 -1.84
N ILE A 332 -30.30 -9.19 -1.39
CA ILE A 332 -29.86 -7.93 -1.99
C ILE A 332 -29.21 -7.11 -0.87
N PRO A 333 -27.88 -6.86 -0.93
CA PRO A 333 -27.23 -5.95 -0.01
C PRO A 333 -27.89 -4.56 -0.09
N PRO A 334 -28.18 -3.94 1.06
CA PRO A 334 -28.85 -2.65 1.08
C PRO A 334 -27.96 -1.52 0.54
N PRO A 335 -28.51 -0.31 0.33
CA PRO A 335 -27.72 0.88 0.01
C PRO A 335 -26.55 1.05 1.00
N GLU A 336 -25.40 1.51 0.50
CA GLU A 336 -24.16 1.72 1.27
C GLU A 336 -23.49 0.45 1.84
N CYS A 337 -24.04 -0.74 1.57
CA CYS A 337 -23.40 -2.01 1.95
C CYS A 337 -22.26 -2.37 1.00
N GLY A 338 -21.02 -2.29 1.48
CA GLY A 338 -19.82 -2.72 0.75
C GLY A 338 -19.28 -4.07 1.20
N CYS A 339 -19.84 -4.68 2.25
CA CYS A 339 -19.36 -5.93 2.82
C CYS A 339 -20.50 -6.75 3.42
N VAL A 340 -20.46 -8.06 3.21
CA VAL A 340 -21.31 -9.02 3.95
C VAL A 340 -20.47 -10.02 4.72
N ARG A 341 -20.96 -10.40 5.89
CA ARG A 341 -20.50 -11.61 6.58
C ARG A 341 -21.45 -12.75 6.22
N VAL A 342 -20.88 -13.79 5.65
CA VAL A 342 -21.58 -15.05 5.42
C VAL A 342 -21.26 -15.97 6.58
N TYR A 343 -22.28 -16.35 7.34
CA TYR A 343 -22.16 -17.15 8.54
C TYR A 343 -22.92 -18.47 8.36
N ILE A 344 -22.22 -19.59 8.36
CA ILE A 344 -22.80 -20.93 8.16
C ILE A 344 -22.80 -21.63 9.52
N SER A 345 -23.98 -21.81 10.11
CA SER A 345 -24.12 -22.27 11.50
C SER A 345 -25.44 -22.96 11.79
N ASN A 346 -25.63 -23.38 13.04
CA ASN A 346 -26.90 -23.88 13.58
C ASN A 346 -27.81 -22.78 14.14
N GLU A 347 -27.54 -21.50 13.85
CA GLU A 347 -28.36 -20.38 14.34
C GLU A 347 -29.55 -20.11 13.40
N GLN A 348 -30.75 -19.99 13.98
CA GLN A 348 -31.99 -19.75 13.24
C GLN A 348 -32.64 -18.41 13.60
N GLU A 349 -33.52 -17.93 12.71
CA GLU A 349 -34.26 -16.70 12.93
C GLU A 349 -35.28 -16.87 14.07
N GLY A 350 -35.26 -15.97 15.05
CA GLY A 350 -36.28 -15.91 16.11
C GLY A 350 -36.25 -17.05 17.14
N THR A 351 -35.28 -17.97 17.08
CA THR A 351 -35.16 -19.14 17.98
C THR A 351 -33.84 -19.16 18.75
N THR A 352 -33.80 -19.89 19.87
CA THR A 352 -32.53 -20.29 20.50
C THR A 352 -31.79 -21.25 19.59
N THR A 353 -30.47 -21.19 19.64
CA THR A 353 -29.55 -22.12 18.98
C THR A 353 -29.89 -23.56 19.32
N LEU A 354 -29.89 -24.45 18.34
CA LEU A 354 -30.44 -25.80 18.54
C LEU A 354 -29.34 -26.85 18.62
N PRO A 355 -29.42 -27.80 19.58
CA PRO A 355 -28.46 -28.89 19.69
C PRO A 355 -28.60 -29.87 18.53
N GLY A 356 -27.51 -30.57 18.23
CA GLY A 356 -27.47 -31.63 17.23
C GLY A 356 -26.10 -31.82 16.59
N ASN A 357 -26.05 -32.79 15.69
CA ASN A 357 -24.89 -33.05 14.85
C ASN A 357 -25.09 -32.33 13.53
N PHE A 358 -24.12 -31.50 13.14
CA PHE A 358 -24.19 -30.70 11.93
C PHE A 358 -22.97 -30.99 11.06
N LYS A 359 -23.20 -31.28 9.79
CA LYS A 359 -22.19 -31.38 8.75
C LYS A 359 -22.66 -30.57 7.56
N PHE A 360 -21.89 -29.54 7.23
CA PHE A 360 -22.16 -28.66 6.10
C PHE A 360 -21.22 -29.01 4.96
N THR A 361 -21.75 -29.04 3.74
CA THR A 361 -20.99 -29.27 2.52
C THR A 361 -21.43 -28.32 1.41
N LYS A 362 -20.56 -28.12 0.40
CA LYS A 362 -20.90 -27.39 -0.84
C LYS A 362 -21.46 -25.98 -0.64
N PHE A 363 -20.89 -25.20 0.29
CA PHE A 363 -21.30 -23.81 0.44
C PHE A 363 -20.84 -22.95 -0.74
N LEU A 364 -21.76 -22.15 -1.28
CA LEU A 364 -21.64 -21.43 -2.54
C LEU A 364 -22.29 -20.05 -2.45
N MET A 365 -21.65 -19.04 -3.03
CA MET A 365 -22.23 -17.73 -3.29
C MET A 365 -21.87 -17.25 -4.72
N PHE A 366 -22.80 -16.59 -5.41
CA PHE A 366 -22.63 -16.10 -6.79
C PHE A 366 -23.45 -14.83 -7.10
N PRO A 367 -23.03 -13.98 -8.05
CA PRO A 367 -23.62 -12.64 -8.27
C PRO A 367 -24.79 -12.63 -9.28
N PHE A 368 -25.75 -13.56 -9.18
CA PHE A 368 -26.87 -13.65 -10.13
C PHE A 368 -28.17 -14.13 -9.50
N THR A 369 -29.25 -14.04 -10.27
CA THR A 369 -30.58 -14.57 -9.93
C THR A 369 -30.86 -15.98 -10.48
N VAL A 370 -29.96 -16.52 -11.30
CA VAL A 370 -30.07 -17.87 -11.86
C VAL A 370 -29.19 -18.82 -11.05
N THR A 371 -29.79 -19.89 -10.53
CA THR A 371 -29.09 -20.90 -9.71
C THR A 371 -27.86 -21.46 -10.44
N GLN A 372 -26.75 -21.58 -9.74
CA GLN A 372 -25.48 -22.09 -10.27
C GLN A 372 -25.13 -23.41 -9.60
N PRO A 373 -24.64 -24.43 -10.34
CA PRO A 373 -24.14 -25.64 -9.72
C PRO A 373 -22.94 -25.33 -8.81
N PHE A 374 -22.71 -26.18 -7.80
CA PHE A 374 -21.53 -26.04 -6.94
C PHE A 374 -20.23 -26.10 -7.77
N ALA A 375 -19.34 -25.16 -7.49
CA ALA A 375 -18.00 -25.09 -8.04
C ALA A 375 -17.00 -24.65 -6.96
N TYR A 376 -15.74 -25.01 -7.15
CA TYR A 376 -14.64 -24.50 -6.35
C TYR A 376 -14.34 -23.06 -6.74
N GLN A 377 -14.00 -22.22 -5.77
CA GLN A 377 -13.49 -20.88 -6.03
C GLN A 377 -12.20 -20.94 -6.84
N LYS A 378 -12.13 -20.13 -7.89
CA LYS A 378 -10.91 -19.90 -8.65
C LYS A 378 -10.57 -18.42 -8.56
N ARG A 379 -9.39 -18.11 -8.04
CA ARG A 379 -8.84 -16.75 -7.97
C ARG A 379 -7.64 -16.61 -8.88
N SER A 380 -7.54 -15.48 -9.54
CA SER A 380 -6.34 -15.06 -10.25
C SER A 380 -6.18 -13.55 -10.14
N MET A 381 -4.95 -13.06 -10.30
CA MET A 381 -4.70 -11.63 -10.27
C MET A 381 -3.66 -11.21 -11.27
N TRP A 382 -3.69 -9.92 -11.55
CA TRP A 382 -2.66 -9.21 -12.25
C TRP A 382 -2.39 -7.92 -11.48
N ALA A 383 -1.13 -7.62 -11.20
CA ALA A 383 -0.75 -6.45 -10.44
C ALA A 383 0.66 -6.03 -10.81
N ALA A 384 0.96 -4.73 -10.70
CA ALA A 384 2.31 -4.25 -10.92
C ALA A 384 2.57 -3.02 -10.06
N GLU A 385 3.69 -3.01 -9.32
CA GLU A 385 4.07 -1.86 -8.50
C GLU A 385 4.78 -0.81 -9.36
N CYS A 386 4.06 0.26 -9.68
CA CYS A 386 4.56 1.36 -10.49
C CYS A 386 3.75 2.63 -10.26
N GLN A 387 4.28 3.77 -10.71
CA GLN A 387 3.60 5.06 -10.63
C GLN A 387 3.45 5.68 -12.03
N LEU A 388 2.20 5.88 -12.46
CA LEU A 388 1.84 6.35 -13.79
C LEU A 388 1.20 7.75 -13.68
N ALA A 389 1.92 8.75 -14.15
CA ALA A 389 1.51 10.14 -14.15
C ALA A 389 0.98 10.60 -15.52
N ALA A 390 0.33 11.75 -15.55
CA ALA A 390 -0.07 12.46 -16.75
C ALA A 390 -0.01 13.97 -16.50
N HIS A 391 -0.30 14.76 -17.52
CA HIS A 391 -0.47 16.20 -17.33
C HIS A 391 -1.69 16.44 -16.41
N PRO A 392 -1.54 17.13 -15.26
CA PRO A 392 -2.59 17.20 -14.23
C PRO A 392 -3.86 17.96 -14.64
N LEU A 393 -3.78 18.82 -15.64
CA LEU A 393 -4.93 19.63 -16.08
C LEU A 393 -5.84 18.87 -17.04
N ASP A 394 -5.27 18.19 -18.04
CA ASP A 394 -5.99 17.66 -19.21
C ASP A 394 -5.71 16.16 -19.45
N GLY A 395 -4.90 15.52 -18.62
CA GLY A 395 -4.52 14.11 -18.78
C GLY A 395 -3.61 13.83 -19.97
N SER A 396 -3.13 14.86 -20.68
CA SER A 396 -2.27 14.67 -21.85
C SER A 396 -0.90 14.11 -21.46
N ASN A 397 -0.21 13.51 -22.44
CA ASN A 397 1.12 12.92 -22.27
C ASN A 397 1.22 11.92 -21.11
N PRO A 398 0.30 10.93 -20.98
CA PRO A 398 0.37 9.99 -19.88
C PRO A 398 1.61 9.09 -20.01
N ASP A 399 2.17 8.73 -18.86
CA ASP A 399 2.96 7.52 -18.73
C ASP A 399 2.08 6.34 -19.13
N GLN A 400 2.69 5.32 -19.75
CA GLN A 400 1.96 4.16 -20.22
C GLN A 400 2.62 2.90 -19.71
N MET A 401 1.87 2.10 -18.95
CA MET A 401 2.27 0.74 -18.64
C MET A 401 1.82 -0.18 -19.77
N LEU A 402 2.74 -1.01 -20.26
CA LEU A 402 2.45 -2.04 -21.26
C LEU A 402 3.18 -3.36 -20.94
N VAL A 403 2.61 -4.47 -21.39
CA VAL A 403 3.28 -5.77 -21.38
C VAL A 403 3.95 -5.98 -22.73
N ARG A 404 5.26 -6.24 -22.75
CA ARG A 404 6.02 -6.46 -24.00
C ARG A 404 5.91 -7.90 -24.47
N SER A 405 6.51 -8.19 -25.63
CA SER A 405 6.58 -9.54 -26.21
C SER A 405 7.25 -10.56 -25.28
N ASP A 406 8.02 -10.10 -24.30
CA ASP A 406 8.64 -10.93 -23.28
C ASP A 406 7.72 -11.30 -22.11
N GLY A 407 6.48 -10.81 -22.10
CA GLY A 407 5.50 -11.07 -21.04
C GLY A 407 5.78 -10.29 -19.75
N LEU A 408 6.75 -9.36 -19.73
CA LEU A 408 7.05 -8.53 -18.58
C LEU A 408 6.35 -7.16 -18.70
N PRO A 409 5.90 -6.58 -17.58
CA PRO A 409 5.35 -5.24 -17.55
C PRO A 409 6.46 -4.17 -17.54
N TYR A 410 6.26 -3.10 -18.31
CA TYR A 410 7.18 -1.96 -18.43
C TYR A 410 6.40 -0.65 -18.34
N VAL A 411 7.05 0.41 -17.88
CA VAL A 411 6.53 1.78 -17.96
C VAL A 411 7.29 2.56 -19.03
N ILE A 412 6.56 3.10 -20.01
CA ILE A 412 7.06 4.23 -20.79
C ILE A 412 6.90 5.47 -19.93
N GLU A 413 8.00 5.89 -19.29
CA GLU A 413 8.04 7.03 -18.39
C GLU A 413 8.30 8.32 -19.17
N LYS A 414 7.29 9.18 -19.24
CA LYS A 414 7.36 10.55 -19.74
C LYS A 414 7.49 11.56 -18.60
N TRP A 415 7.01 11.20 -17.41
CA TRP A 415 7.08 12.04 -16.22
C TRP A 415 8.06 11.46 -15.20
N LYS A 416 9.13 12.19 -14.91
CA LYS A 416 10.04 11.82 -13.83
C LYS A 416 9.42 12.21 -12.48
N LYS A 417 9.55 11.33 -11.50
CA LYS A 417 9.15 11.58 -10.11
C LYS A 417 10.39 11.52 -9.21
N ILE A 418 10.61 12.55 -8.41
CA ILE A 418 11.77 12.69 -7.53
C ILE A 418 11.30 13.02 -6.13
N ILE A 419 11.78 12.25 -5.16
CA ILE A 419 11.66 12.54 -3.73
C ILE A 419 12.94 13.27 -3.31
N LEU A 420 12.80 14.44 -2.69
CA LEU A 420 13.92 15.19 -2.13
C LEU A 420 14.11 14.74 -0.68
N ASP A 421 14.90 13.68 -0.50
CA ASP A 421 15.18 13.00 0.77
C ASP A 421 16.58 13.30 1.32
N GLY A 422 17.20 14.38 0.85
CA GLY A 422 18.57 14.76 1.21
C GLY A 422 19.67 14.04 0.43
N THR A 423 19.35 13.22 -0.58
CA THR A 423 20.37 12.62 -1.46
C THR A 423 20.97 13.59 -2.48
N HIS A 424 20.21 14.62 -2.86
CA HIS A 424 20.64 15.64 -3.82
C HIS A 424 21.51 16.69 -3.13
N LYS A 425 22.59 17.09 -3.79
CA LYS A 425 23.59 18.00 -3.22
C LYS A 425 23.07 19.45 -3.22
N PRO A 426 23.02 20.13 -2.06
CA PRO A 426 22.79 21.57 -2.02
C PRO A 426 23.99 22.33 -2.55
N SER A 427 23.76 23.42 -3.28
CA SER A 427 24.80 24.39 -3.63
C SER A 427 25.24 25.16 -2.38
N SER A 428 26.46 25.71 -2.40
CA SER A 428 26.93 26.67 -1.39
C SER A 428 26.27 28.05 -1.52
N ILE A 429 25.60 28.30 -2.65
CA ILE A 429 24.89 29.55 -2.92
C ILE A 429 23.52 29.50 -2.26
N VAL A 430 23.31 30.38 -1.28
CA VAL A 430 22.02 30.66 -0.65
C VAL A 430 21.76 32.16 -0.74
N THR A 431 20.58 32.54 -1.24
CA THR A 431 20.16 33.95 -1.26
C THR A 431 19.14 34.19 -0.17
N SER A 432 19.49 35.05 0.79
CA SER A 432 18.58 35.46 1.87
C SER A 432 17.67 36.59 1.41
N ARG A 433 16.36 36.40 1.60
CA ARG A 433 15.31 37.39 1.31
C ARG A 433 14.42 37.58 2.52
N ASP A 434 13.56 38.58 2.50
CA ASP A 434 12.68 38.88 3.63
C ASP A 434 11.69 37.72 3.88
N GLY A 435 11.82 37.05 5.02
CA GLY A 435 10.97 35.93 5.44
C GLY A 435 11.29 34.56 4.82
N TYR A 436 12.27 34.43 3.91
CA TYR A 436 12.60 33.16 3.25
C TYR A 436 14.03 33.08 2.71
N LYS A 437 14.46 31.87 2.36
CA LYS A 437 15.75 31.56 1.73
C LYS A 437 15.52 30.94 0.35
N GLU A 438 16.29 31.38 -0.63
CA GLU A 438 16.40 30.74 -1.95
C GLU A 438 17.60 29.80 -1.93
N ILE A 439 17.35 28.52 -2.17
CA ILE A 439 18.37 27.48 -2.21
C ILE A 439 18.42 26.83 -3.59
N ILE A 440 19.57 26.22 -3.90
CA ILE A 440 19.78 25.51 -5.16
C ILE A 440 20.17 24.07 -4.83
N LEU A 441 19.43 23.12 -5.40
CA LEU A 441 19.83 21.72 -5.45
C LEU A 441 20.43 21.43 -6.82
N THR A 442 21.60 20.81 -6.85
CA THR A 442 22.31 20.44 -8.08
C THR A 442 22.08 18.98 -8.43
N GLU A 443 22.27 18.63 -9.70
CA GLU A 443 22.16 17.25 -10.21
C GLU A 443 20.75 16.66 -10.04
N VAL A 444 19.71 17.51 -10.06
CA VAL A 444 18.30 17.09 -9.96
C VAL A 444 17.74 16.64 -11.31
N PHE A 445 18.19 17.28 -12.40
CA PHE A 445 17.74 16.97 -13.75
C PHE A 445 18.87 16.41 -14.61
N GLU A 446 18.53 15.67 -15.66
CA GLU A 446 19.49 15.32 -16.70
C GLU A 446 20.02 16.60 -17.39
N LYS A 447 21.31 16.63 -17.71
CA LYS A 447 21.96 17.81 -18.28
C LYS A 447 21.34 18.18 -19.62
N GLY A 448 20.87 19.43 -19.76
CA GLY A 448 20.20 19.92 -20.96
C GLY A 448 18.68 19.70 -20.98
N ASP A 449 18.12 19.02 -19.98
CA ASP A 449 16.66 18.94 -19.79
C ASP A 449 16.22 20.17 -18.98
N ARG A 450 15.56 21.14 -19.64
CA ARG A 450 14.74 22.14 -18.94
C ARG A 450 13.29 21.69 -19.08
N PRO A 451 12.71 21.06 -18.04
CA PRO A 451 11.38 20.49 -18.15
C PRO A 451 10.36 21.54 -18.59
N LYS A 452 9.55 21.18 -19.60
CA LYS A 452 8.45 22.05 -20.07
C LYS A 452 7.40 22.28 -18.99
N TRP A 453 7.15 21.24 -18.19
CA TRP A 453 6.19 21.23 -17.10
C TRP A 453 6.84 20.62 -15.86
N ALA A 454 6.61 21.23 -14.72
CA ALA A 454 7.06 20.73 -13.43
C ALA A 454 6.05 21.09 -12.33
N TYR A 455 5.88 20.19 -11.37
CA TYR A 455 4.98 20.31 -10.24
C TYR A 455 5.72 19.87 -9.00
N MET A 456 5.67 20.65 -7.93
CA MET A 456 6.38 20.35 -6.69
C MET A 456 5.47 20.54 -5.49
N THR A 457 5.58 19.66 -4.50
CA THR A 457 4.89 19.78 -3.22
C THR A 457 5.86 19.75 -2.05
N LYS A 458 5.53 20.51 -1.02
CA LYS A 458 6.27 20.58 0.25
C LYS A 458 6.00 19.36 1.12
N ASN A 459 6.65 19.35 2.28
CA ASN A 459 6.42 18.37 3.34
C ASN A 459 5.02 18.40 3.97
N ASP A 460 4.37 19.55 3.99
CA ASP A 460 2.96 19.71 4.39
C ASP A 460 1.97 19.34 3.27
N SER A 461 2.49 18.85 2.13
CA SER A 461 1.73 18.47 0.94
C SER A 461 1.09 19.63 0.17
N LEU A 462 1.43 20.89 0.48
CA LEU A 462 1.00 22.04 -0.32
C LEU A 462 1.85 22.16 -1.59
N PRO A 463 1.23 22.51 -2.74
CA PRO A 463 1.97 22.75 -3.97
C PRO A 463 2.77 24.05 -3.89
N LEU A 464 3.94 24.07 -4.51
CA LEU A 464 4.70 25.28 -4.79
C LEU A 464 4.33 25.83 -6.16
N SER A 465 4.45 27.15 -6.30
CA SER A 465 4.25 27.80 -7.59
C SER A 465 5.48 27.62 -8.48
N TYR A 466 5.27 27.06 -9.68
CA TYR A 466 6.32 27.00 -10.69
C TYR A 466 6.46 28.36 -11.36
N VAL A 467 7.67 28.93 -11.33
CA VAL A 467 7.97 30.22 -11.95
C VAL A 467 9.15 30.03 -12.88
N LYS A 468 8.96 30.35 -14.15
CA LYS A 468 10.03 30.28 -15.14
C LYS A 468 10.91 31.53 -15.03
N GLY A 469 12.13 31.40 -14.48
CA GLY A 469 13.06 32.51 -14.28
C GLY A 469 13.23 32.90 -12.81
N ALA A 470 13.30 34.20 -12.53
CA ALA A 470 13.58 34.68 -11.17
C ALA A 470 12.42 34.37 -10.21
N ILE A 471 12.70 33.61 -9.15
CA ILE A 471 11.78 33.38 -8.03
C ILE A 471 11.93 34.49 -7.00
N SER A 472 10.81 35.08 -6.59
CA SER A 472 10.78 36.33 -5.81
C SER A 472 9.75 36.34 -4.68
N ALA A 473 9.13 35.20 -4.39
CA ALA A 473 8.21 35.00 -3.29
C ALA A 473 8.46 33.63 -2.63
N PRO A 474 8.07 33.43 -1.35
CA PRO A 474 8.17 32.11 -0.72
C PRO A 474 7.28 31.07 -1.42
N ASN A 475 7.58 29.78 -1.21
CA ASN A 475 6.84 28.65 -1.80
C ASN A 475 6.82 28.65 -3.35
N GLN A 476 7.89 29.15 -3.97
CA GLN A 476 8.16 29.06 -5.41
C GLN A 476 9.32 28.12 -5.72
N PHE A 477 9.35 27.64 -6.96
CA PHE A 477 10.49 26.91 -7.52
C PHE A 477 10.65 27.18 -9.03
N ASP A 478 11.88 27.04 -9.52
CA ASP A 478 12.21 27.06 -10.95
C ASP A 478 13.08 25.86 -11.33
N THR A 479 12.96 25.45 -12.58
CA THR A 479 13.79 24.44 -13.23
C THR A 479 14.62 25.12 -14.32
N ASN A 480 15.95 24.97 -14.27
CA ASN A 480 16.83 25.47 -15.33
C ASN A 480 17.48 24.31 -16.10
N GLY A 481 17.92 24.56 -17.34
CA GLY A 481 18.58 23.58 -18.21
C GLY A 481 19.98 23.15 -17.76
N THR A 482 20.46 23.62 -16.61
CA THR A 482 21.78 23.31 -16.03
C THR A 482 21.74 22.20 -14.97
N SER A 483 20.71 21.35 -14.96
CA SER A 483 20.52 20.28 -13.96
C SER A 483 20.23 20.74 -12.54
N SER A 484 19.82 21.99 -12.35
CA SER A 484 19.61 22.59 -11.03
C SER A 484 18.15 22.92 -10.76
N LEU A 485 17.74 22.76 -9.50
CA LEU A 485 16.43 23.13 -8.98
C LEU A 485 16.60 24.28 -8.01
N TRP A 486 15.92 25.40 -8.26
CA TRP A 486 15.84 26.51 -7.33
C TRP A 486 14.55 26.37 -6.54
N VAL A 487 14.61 26.51 -5.23
CA VAL A 487 13.43 26.50 -4.38
C VAL A 487 13.56 27.55 -3.29
N THR A 488 12.48 28.29 -3.05
CA THR A 488 12.35 29.17 -1.90
C THR A 488 11.73 28.42 -0.72
N ILE A 489 12.36 28.51 0.45
CA ILE A 489 11.90 27.91 1.70
C ILE A 489 11.68 29.03 2.71
N SER A 490 10.48 29.09 3.31
CA SER A 490 10.19 30.12 4.30
C SER A 490 11.00 29.91 5.58
N ASN A 491 11.35 30.99 6.27
CA ASN A 491 12.02 30.95 7.58
C ASN A 491 11.16 30.18 8.60
N ALA A 492 9.83 30.25 8.48
CA ALA A 492 8.91 29.52 9.34
C ALA A 492 9.02 27.99 9.16
N ASP A 493 9.19 27.52 7.92
CA ASP A 493 9.30 26.08 7.62
C ASP A 493 10.67 25.52 8.00
N SER A 494 11.75 26.23 7.65
CA SER A 494 13.12 25.75 7.91
C SER A 494 13.58 25.99 9.33
N GLY A 495 13.05 27.04 9.96
CA GLY A 495 13.56 27.57 11.22
C GLY A 495 14.90 28.29 11.10
N TRP A 496 15.30 28.68 9.89
CA TRP A 496 16.41 29.59 9.64
C TRP A 496 15.92 31.03 9.83
N GLY A 497 16.56 31.77 10.72
CA GLY A 497 16.28 33.17 10.99
C GLY A 497 16.58 34.08 9.80
N GLN A 498 16.14 35.33 9.87
CA GLN A 498 16.24 36.28 8.77
C GLN A 498 17.68 36.49 8.27
N ASP A 499 18.62 36.62 9.21
CA ASP A 499 20.04 36.92 9.00
C ASP A 499 20.92 35.65 9.07
N TYR A 500 20.31 34.47 9.21
CA TYR A 500 21.02 33.19 9.24
C TYR A 500 21.28 32.65 7.83
N ASN A 501 22.53 32.25 7.55
CA ASN A 501 22.91 31.59 6.31
C ASN A 501 23.24 30.12 6.59
N PRO A 502 22.36 29.16 6.20
CA PRO A 502 22.56 27.74 6.50
C PRO A 502 23.71 27.12 5.70
N SER A 503 24.39 26.12 6.28
CA SER A 503 25.38 25.30 5.57
C SER A 503 24.73 24.27 4.64
N GLN A 504 25.51 23.64 3.76
CA GLN A 504 25.02 22.58 2.88
C GLN A 504 24.45 21.39 3.67
N GLU A 505 25.11 20.99 4.76
CA GLU A 505 24.66 19.91 5.64
C GLU A 505 23.35 20.26 6.35
N GLU A 506 23.13 21.54 6.66
CA GLU A 506 21.90 22.02 7.30
C GLU A 506 20.73 22.09 6.31
N ILE A 507 20.99 22.46 5.06
CA ILE A 507 20.01 22.36 3.98
C ILE A 507 19.66 20.89 3.73
N GLN A 508 20.65 20.00 3.75
CA GLN A 508 20.41 18.56 3.62
C GLN A 508 19.58 18.02 4.79
N ALA A 509 19.86 18.46 6.03
CA ALA A 509 19.07 18.12 7.21
C ALA A 509 17.59 18.55 7.07
N PHE A 510 17.32 19.70 6.46
CA PHE A 510 15.96 20.15 6.19
C PHE A 510 15.19 19.16 5.31
N PHE A 511 15.78 18.71 4.19
CA PHE A 511 15.16 17.70 3.32
C PHE A 511 15.08 16.30 3.95
N LEU A 512 15.88 16.03 4.98
CA LEU A 512 15.80 14.82 5.81
C LEU A 512 14.66 14.87 6.85
N GLY A 513 13.92 15.98 6.93
CA GLY A 513 12.75 16.17 7.81
C GLY A 513 13.05 16.89 9.13
N TRP A 514 14.18 17.58 9.22
CA TRP A 514 14.56 18.35 10.41
C TRP A 514 14.25 19.82 10.25
N ARG A 515 13.79 20.45 11.33
CA ARG A 515 13.62 21.89 11.42
C ARG A 515 14.58 22.46 12.46
N MET A 516 15.28 23.53 12.10
CA MET A 516 16.18 24.24 13.02
C MET A 516 15.35 25.11 13.97
N TYR A 517 15.88 25.39 15.16
CA TYR A 517 15.30 26.37 16.07
C TYR A 517 16.37 26.93 17.02
N ARG A 518 16.08 28.06 17.65
CA ARG A 518 16.96 28.64 18.68
C ARG A 518 16.93 27.76 19.94
N GLY A 519 18.09 27.23 20.30
CA GLY A 519 18.28 26.30 21.40
C GLY A 519 18.06 26.93 22.78
N GLY A 520 17.91 26.08 23.80
CA GLY A 520 17.92 26.49 25.21
C GLY A 520 16.63 27.11 25.78
N GLN A 521 15.59 27.35 24.98
CA GLN A 521 14.38 28.09 25.40
C GLN A 521 13.05 27.31 25.31
N GLY A 522 13.08 26.02 24.93
CA GLY A 522 11.92 25.12 24.92
C GLY A 522 10.88 25.34 23.81
N ASN A 523 10.70 26.57 23.32
CA ASN A 523 9.82 26.85 22.17
C ASN A 523 10.51 26.50 20.85
N VAL A 524 10.04 25.44 20.20
CA VAL A 524 10.65 24.93 18.97
C VAL A 524 10.29 25.75 17.73
N ASP A 525 9.29 26.64 17.77
CA ASP A 525 8.90 27.43 16.59
C ASP A 525 9.80 28.63 16.31
N ILE A 526 10.59 29.06 17.29
CA ILE A 526 11.45 30.24 17.17
C ILE A 526 12.64 29.91 16.25
N PRO A 527 12.74 30.54 15.06
CA PRO A 527 13.86 30.33 14.16
C PRO A 527 15.19 30.72 14.81
N TYR A 528 16.27 30.05 14.43
CA TYR A 528 17.62 30.42 14.85
C TYR A 528 18.19 31.54 13.98
N ASN A 529 18.56 32.66 14.59
CA ASN A 529 19.08 33.85 13.92
C ASN A 529 20.45 34.31 14.46
N ASN A 530 21.40 33.37 14.62
CA ASN A 530 22.77 33.59 15.14
C ASN A 530 22.86 33.94 16.64
N GLU A 531 21.88 33.56 17.45
CA GLU A 531 21.91 33.85 18.88
C GLU A 531 22.94 32.98 19.65
N ILE A 532 23.36 33.48 20.81
CA ILE A 532 24.43 32.90 21.65
C ILE A 532 24.01 31.58 22.31
N GLU A 533 22.71 31.40 22.57
CA GLU A 533 22.17 30.17 23.19
C GLU A 533 22.31 28.93 22.30
N GLY A 534 22.74 29.13 21.05
CA GLY A 534 23.02 28.09 20.09
C GLY A 534 21.79 27.63 19.32
N ARG A 535 22.04 26.68 18.41
CA ARG A 535 21.06 26.10 17.50
C ARG A 535 20.77 24.67 17.87
N ALA A 536 19.54 24.23 17.60
CA ALA A 536 19.15 22.84 17.71
C ALA A 536 18.21 22.47 16.56
N TRP A 537 17.97 21.18 16.38
CA TRP A 537 17.08 20.63 15.36
C TRP A 537 16.10 19.67 15.99
N HIS A 538 14.84 19.74 15.58
CA HIS A 538 13.84 18.75 15.95
C HIS A 538 13.25 18.10 14.69
N PRO A 539 12.83 16.83 14.73
CA PRO A 539 12.02 16.26 13.67
C PRO A 539 10.71 17.01 13.54
N ILE A 540 10.27 17.30 12.32
CA ILE A 540 9.04 18.07 12.11
C ILE A 540 7.79 17.35 12.65
N ASP A 541 7.80 16.02 12.65
CA ASP A 541 6.71 15.16 13.13
C ASP A 541 6.85 14.83 14.63
N ALA A 542 7.89 15.31 15.30
CA ALA A 542 8.01 15.25 16.76
C ALA A 542 7.32 16.45 17.45
N ARG A 543 6.92 17.47 16.66
CA ARG A 543 6.36 18.73 17.17
C ARG A 543 4.94 18.52 17.72
N PHE A 544 4.67 19.05 18.90
CA PHE A 544 3.37 19.09 19.55
C PHE A 544 3.15 20.42 20.29
N ILE A 545 1.92 20.71 20.71
CA ILE A 545 1.62 21.87 21.55
C ILE A 545 1.54 21.40 23.01
N HIS A 546 2.40 21.95 23.88
CA HIS A 546 2.39 21.63 25.31
C HIS A 546 1.16 22.22 26.00
N SER A 547 0.80 21.72 27.19
CA SER A 547 -0.36 22.21 27.96
C SER A 547 -0.28 23.70 28.32
N SER A 548 0.91 24.28 28.31
CA SER A 548 1.17 25.72 28.46
C SER A 548 0.92 26.54 27.19
N GLY A 549 0.48 25.92 26.09
CA GLY A 549 0.29 26.56 24.79
C GLY A 549 1.58 26.79 23.99
N ILE A 550 2.73 26.36 24.50
CA ILE A 550 4.03 26.53 23.86
C ILE A 550 4.33 25.34 22.95
N PRO A 551 4.69 25.56 21.67
CA PRO A 551 5.17 24.51 20.78
C PRO A 551 6.44 23.85 21.31
N SER A 552 6.47 22.52 21.37
CA SER A 552 7.61 21.72 21.82
C SER A 552 7.82 20.50 20.92
N ALA A 553 8.89 19.74 21.14
CA ALA A 553 9.17 18.49 20.41
C ALA A 553 9.66 17.38 21.34
N THR A 554 9.29 16.14 21.04
CA THR A 554 9.68 14.94 21.83
C THR A 554 11.12 14.48 21.59
N HIS A 555 11.76 14.98 20.54
CA HIS A 555 13.12 14.64 20.18
C HIS A 555 13.82 15.85 19.57
N TYR A 556 15.10 16.03 19.89
CA TYR A 556 15.94 17.05 19.29
C TYR A 556 17.40 16.63 19.25
N LYS A 557 18.20 17.34 18.45
CA LYS A 557 19.65 17.23 18.38
C LYS A 557 20.28 18.62 18.46
N THR A 558 21.47 18.71 19.03
CA THR A 558 22.28 19.94 19.10
C THR A 558 23.44 19.93 18.10
N VAL A 559 23.56 18.87 17.30
CA VAL A 559 24.48 18.75 16.17
C VAL A 559 23.69 18.53 14.89
N THR A 560 24.22 19.02 13.77
CA THR A 560 23.57 18.92 12.46
C THR A 560 23.22 17.46 12.13
N PRO A 561 21.94 17.11 11.98
CA PRO A 561 21.53 15.74 11.71
C PRO A 561 21.90 15.27 10.31
N THR A 562 22.38 14.03 10.19
CA THR A 562 22.74 13.38 8.91
C THR A 562 21.82 12.22 8.54
N LEU A 563 20.92 11.82 9.45
CA LEU A 563 19.97 10.73 9.24
C LEU A 563 18.57 11.29 9.02
N SER A 564 17.83 10.67 8.10
CA SER A 564 16.40 10.94 7.93
C SER A 564 15.65 10.65 9.22
N ILE A 565 14.67 11.50 9.55
CA ILE A 565 13.80 11.32 10.71
C ILE A 565 13.00 10.01 10.66
N LYS A 566 12.82 9.42 9.46
CA LYS A 566 12.18 8.10 9.28
C LYS A 566 13.00 6.94 9.86
N LYS A 567 14.32 7.12 10.06
CA LYS A 567 15.23 6.08 10.60
C LYS A 567 15.36 6.11 12.13
N LEU A 568 14.64 7.00 12.80
CA LEU A 568 14.76 7.22 14.23
C LEU A 568 13.52 6.75 14.98
N SER A 569 13.72 6.34 16.24
CA SER A 569 12.65 5.98 17.17
C SER A 569 12.42 7.13 18.17
N TYR A 570 11.21 7.69 18.13
CA TYR A 570 10.70 8.70 19.06
C TYR A 570 9.17 8.79 18.92
N ALA A 571 8.50 9.45 19.88
CA ALA A 571 7.06 9.66 19.82
C ALA A 571 6.68 10.70 18.75
N ARG A 572 5.88 10.30 17.76
CA ARG A 572 5.46 11.13 16.62
C ARG A 572 4.05 11.70 16.84
N TYR A 573 3.87 12.96 16.47
CA TYR A 573 2.60 13.70 16.50
C TYR A 573 2.13 14.13 15.10
N GLY A 574 2.89 13.76 14.07
CA GLY A 574 2.53 14.00 12.67
C GLY A 574 3.13 12.93 11.76
N ILE A 575 2.96 13.11 10.45
CA ILE A 575 3.54 12.26 9.40
C ILE A 575 4.40 13.13 8.48
N PHE A 576 5.70 12.85 8.44
CA PHE A 576 6.62 13.50 7.50
C PHE A 576 6.48 12.91 6.09
N LYS A 577 6.03 13.75 5.14
CA LYS A 577 6.19 13.51 3.70
C LYS A 577 7.38 14.37 3.21
N PRO A 578 8.37 13.82 2.49
CA PRO A 578 9.43 14.65 1.92
C PRO A 578 8.89 15.56 0.81
N TYR A 579 9.68 16.54 0.40
CA TYR A 579 9.36 17.31 -0.80
C TYR A 579 9.35 16.38 -2.01
N PHE A 580 8.40 16.59 -2.92
CA PHE A 580 8.19 15.75 -4.09
C PHE A 580 8.14 16.62 -5.33
N LEU A 581 8.94 16.27 -6.34
CA LEU A 581 9.00 16.93 -7.64
C LEU A 581 8.59 15.94 -8.73
N GLN A 582 7.62 16.34 -9.56
CA GLN A 582 7.26 15.65 -10.77
C GLN A 582 7.45 16.57 -11.97
N TYR A 583 8.13 16.09 -13.02
CA TYR A 583 8.35 16.90 -14.21
C TYR A 583 8.30 16.09 -15.50
N PHE A 584 7.91 16.78 -16.59
CA PHE A 584 7.86 16.19 -17.91
C PHE A 584 9.26 16.16 -18.54
N LYS A 585 9.71 14.97 -18.91
CA LYS A 585 11.06 14.73 -19.46
C LYS A 585 11.13 15.23 -20.90
N ALA A 586 12.28 15.76 -21.30
CA ALA A 586 12.55 16.02 -22.72
C ALA A 586 12.56 14.73 -23.55
N LYS A 587 13.01 13.61 -22.96
CA LYS A 587 13.05 12.28 -23.58
C LYS A 587 12.44 11.24 -22.66
N GLN A 588 11.45 10.50 -23.17
CA GLN A 588 10.85 9.38 -22.44
C GLN A 588 11.87 8.23 -22.24
N THR A 589 11.75 7.51 -21.13
CA THR A 589 12.51 6.28 -20.87
C THR A 589 11.59 5.08 -20.77
N VAL A 590 12.18 3.89 -20.76
CA VAL A 590 11.47 2.64 -20.56
C VAL A 590 12.03 2.02 -19.30
N GLU A 591 11.20 1.93 -18.28
CA GLU A 591 11.55 1.32 -17.00
C GLU A 591 10.95 -0.08 -16.90
N VAL A 592 11.74 -1.03 -16.40
CA VAL A 592 11.24 -2.37 -16.06
C VAL A 592 10.54 -2.28 -14.71
N ILE A 593 9.43 -2.99 -14.54
CA ILE A 593 8.78 -3.10 -13.24
C ILE A 593 9.37 -4.33 -12.52
N ASP A 594 9.90 -4.11 -11.33
CA ASP A 594 10.60 -5.16 -10.57
C ASP A 594 9.66 -6.06 -9.76
N ASN A 595 8.56 -5.50 -9.24
CA ASN A 595 7.59 -6.24 -8.41
C ASN A 595 6.22 -6.26 -9.11
N TYR A 596 5.79 -7.45 -9.49
CA TYR A 596 4.56 -7.66 -10.25
C TYR A 596 4.01 -9.07 -10.06
N GLU A 597 2.73 -9.21 -10.31
CA GLU A 597 2.03 -10.49 -10.46
C GLU A 597 1.35 -10.54 -11.83
N THR A 598 1.58 -11.62 -12.57
CA THR A 598 0.96 -11.87 -13.88
C THR A 598 0.13 -13.14 -13.82
N GLY A 599 -0.83 -13.30 -14.74
CA GLY A 599 -1.56 -14.56 -14.88
C GLY A 599 -3.04 -14.48 -14.55
N ILE A 600 -3.64 -13.29 -14.65
CA ILE A 600 -5.09 -13.16 -14.61
C ILE A 600 -5.74 -13.95 -15.76
N SER A 601 -6.77 -14.72 -15.42
CA SER A 601 -7.55 -15.51 -16.36
C SER A 601 -9.02 -15.40 -16.05
N PHE A 602 -9.84 -15.42 -17.11
CA PHE A 602 -11.28 -15.50 -17.00
C PHE A 602 -11.72 -16.93 -17.27
N LYS A 603 -12.74 -17.35 -16.55
CA LYS A 603 -13.37 -18.66 -16.65
C LYS A 603 -14.68 -18.56 -17.38
N SER A 604 -14.99 -19.59 -18.16
CA SER A 604 -16.27 -19.71 -18.85
C SER A 604 -17.42 -19.42 -17.88
N GLY A 605 -18.38 -18.61 -18.33
CA GLY A 605 -19.41 -18.04 -17.49
C GLY A 605 -18.92 -16.78 -16.79
N TRP A 606 -19.33 -16.58 -15.55
CA TRP A 606 -19.14 -15.33 -14.83
C TRP A 606 -17.78 -15.19 -14.15
N ASN A 607 -17.31 -13.95 -14.12
CA ASN A 607 -16.08 -13.55 -13.45
C ASN A 607 -16.33 -12.26 -12.67
N TYR A 608 -16.18 -12.34 -11.36
CA TYR A 608 -16.25 -11.19 -10.46
C TYR A 608 -14.89 -10.52 -10.41
N ILE A 609 -14.79 -9.33 -11.01
CA ILE A 609 -13.54 -8.64 -11.24
C ILE A 609 -13.50 -7.36 -10.41
N GLU A 610 -12.43 -7.19 -9.65
CA GLU A 610 -12.09 -5.91 -9.04
C GLU A 610 -10.89 -5.32 -9.78
N SER A 611 -11.05 -4.10 -10.28
CA SER A 611 -9.99 -3.33 -10.92
C SER A 611 -9.70 -2.11 -10.06
N GLY A 612 -8.47 -1.98 -9.59
CA GLY A 612 -8.10 -0.92 -8.66
C GLY A 612 -6.65 -0.49 -8.78
N SER A 613 -6.23 0.31 -7.81
CA SER A 613 -4.87 0.80 -7.68
C SER A 613 -4.48 0.85 -6.20
N GLY A 614 -3.18 0.91 -5.91
CA GLY A 614 -2.65 0.95 -4.55
C GLY A 614 -2.44 -0.42 -3.92
N ILE A 615 -2.27 -1.49 -4.70
CA ILE A 615 -1.84 -2.77 -4.13
C ILE A 615 -0.36 -2.70 -3.73
N VAL A 616 0.02 -3.38 -2.66
CA VAL A 616 1.42 -3.60 -2.30
C VAL A 616 1.63 -5.11 -2.25
N LEU A 617 2.54 -5.61 -3.06
CA LEU A 617 2.81 -7.03 -3.30
C LEU A 617 3.98 -7.50 -2.45
N ARG A 618 3.74 -8.54 -1.66
CA ARG A 618 4.77 -9.29 -0.92
C ARG A 618 5.76 -8.37 -0.18
N GLU A 619 5.26 -7.34 0.49
CA GLU A 619 6.10 -6.51 1.35
C GLU A 619 6.58 -7.34 2.54
N GLN A 620 7.86 -7.29 2.87
CA GLN A 620 8.37 -7.95 4.06
C GLN A 620 7.74 -7.34 5.33
N ALA A 621 6.97 -8.15 6.07
CA ALA A 621 6.30 -7.73 7.28
C ALA A 621 7.22 -7.92 8.50
N ASN A 622 7.45 -6.86 9.27
CA ASN A 622 8.15 -6.96 10.55
C ASN A 622 7.15 -7.31 11.67
N ILE A 623 7.13 -8.59 12.06
CA ILE A 623 6.26 -9.09 13.13
C ILE A 623 6.96 -8.92 14.49
N ILE A 624 6.29 -8.25 15.41
CA ILE A 624 6.76 -8.04 16.78
C ILE A 624 5.91 -8.83 17.77
N THR A 625 6.52 -9.33 18.84
CA THR A 625 5.82 -10.01 19.93
C THR A 625 5.46 -9.03 21.05
N SER A 626 4.26 -9.17 21.59
CA SER A 626 3.74 -8.37 22.70
C SER A 626 2.78 -9.20 23.54
N GLY A 627 3.26 -9.75 24.65
CA GLY A 627 2.50 -10.67 25.49
C GLY A 627 2.18 -11.97 24.73
N GLU A 628 0.90 -12.35 24.69
CA GLU A 628 0.43 -13.57 24.02
C GLU A 628 0.28 -13.45 22.50
N TRP A 629 0.56 -12.27 21.92
CA TRP A 629 0.30 -11.99 20.52
C TRP A 629 1.57 -11.61 19.77
N ALA A 630 1.68 -12.08 18.52
CA ALA A 630 2.60 -11.59 17.52
C ALA A 630 1.81 -10.73 16.52
N VAL A 631 2.26 -9.51 16.27
CA VAL A 631 1.52 -8.50 15.50
C VAL A 631 2.42 -7.76 14.52
N ALA A 632 1.85 -7.32 13.40
CA ALA A 632 2.46 -6.31 12.55
C ALA A 632 1.43 -5.25 12.16
N ASN A 633 1.91 -4.08 11.75
CA ASN A 633 1.12 -2.90 11.41
C ASN A 633 0.33 -2.32 12.60
N TRP A 634 0.94 -2.32 13.79
CA TRP A 634 0.33 -1.78 15.01
C TRP A 634 0.67 -0.30 15.20
N LYS A 635 -0.35 0.56 15.31
CA LYS A 635 -0.22 2.03 15.38
C LYS A 635 0.75 2.53 16.45
N ILE A 636 0.82 1.87 17.60
CA ILE A 636 1.67 2.31 18.73
C ILE A 636 3.13 1.84 18.57
N LYS A 637 3.41 0.94 17.62
CA LYS A 637 4.72 0.32 17.40
C LYS A 637 5.21 0.59 15.97
N PRO A 638 5.79 1.77 15.70
CA PRO A 638 6.25 2.18 14.37
C PRO A 638 7.21 1.21 13.69
N GLU A 639 8.00 0.47 14.47
CA GLU A 639 8.89 -0.58 13.98
C GLU A 639 8.14 -1.73 13.28
N SER A 640 6.85 -1.91 13.57
CA SER A 640 6.01 -2.95 12.98
C SER A 640 5.20 -2.46 11.77
N TRP A 641 5.24 -1.16 11.45
CA TRP A 641 4.41 -0.58 10.39
C TRP A 641 4.78 -1.15 9.04
N PHE A 642 3.75 -1.37 8.22
CA PHE A 642 3.97 -1.50 6.79
C PHE A 642 4.39 -0.15 6.19
N ASN A 643 4.98 -0.17 5.00
CA ASN A 643 5.45 1.03 4.31
C ASN A 643 4.34 2.04 4.05
N TYR A 644 3.11 1.57 3.91
CA TYR A 644 1.91 2.39 3.71
C TYR A 644 0.84 2.04 4.74
N GLU A 645 0.03 3.01 5.13
CA GLU A 645 -1.20 2.74 5.88
C GLU A 645 -2.09 1.78 5.08
N SER A 646 -2.51 0.68 5.70
CA SER A 646 -3.28 -0.36 5.02
C SER A 646 -4.77 -0.04 5.02
N ARG A 647 -5.45 -0.32 3.91
CA ARG A 647 -6.92 -0.33 3.80
C ARG A 647 -7.47 -1.72 4.03
N ASP A 648 -6.94 -2.68 3.29
CA ASP A 648 -7.36 -4.08 3.33
C ASP A 648 -6.15 -5.01 3.19
N LEU A 649 -6.25 -6.21 3.77
CA LEU A 649 -5.20 -7.21 3.83
C LEU A 649 -5.61 -8.42 2.98
N LEU A 650 -4.89 -8.64 1.87
CA LEU A 650 -5.20 -9.68 0.89
C LEU A 650 -4.53 -11.02 1.21
N GLY A 651 -3.35 -10.99 1.85
CA GLY A 651 -2.66 -12.22 2.22
C GLY A 651 -1.41 -12.00 3.08
N LEU A 652 -1.10 -12.98 3.91
CA LEU A 652 0.18 -13.12 4.63
C LEU A 652 0.83 -14.44 4.19
N TYR A 653 2.13 -14.41 3.98
CA TYR A 653 2.90 -15.51 3.41
C TYR A 653 4.11 -15.80 4.28
N LEU A 654 4.34 -17.08 4.55
CA LEU A 654 5.56 -17.58 5.18
C LEU A 654 6.52 -18.00 4.06
N GLY A 655 7.55 -17.20 3.79
CA GLY A 655 8.30 -17.33 2.53
C GLY A 655 7.38 -17.25 1.32
N ASN A 656 7.34 -18.31 0.50
CA ASN A 656 6.48 -18.40 -0.68
C ASN A 656 5.14 -19.15 -0.44
N SER A 657 4.90 -19.70 0.76
CA SER A 657 3.68 -20.46 1.07
C SER A 657 2.58 -19.56 1.65
N SER A 658 1.33 -19.76 1.22
CA SER A 658 0.15 -18.97 1.62
C SER A 658 -0.61 -19.50 2.84
N THR A 659 -0.02 -20.38 3.64
CA THR A 659 -0.75 -21.04 4.74
C THR A 659 -0.23 -20.59 6.09
N PHE A 660 -0.88 -19.59 6.71
CA PHE A 660 -0.68 -19.30 8.12
C PHE A 660 -1.96 -18.80 8.80
N LYS A 661 -2.15 -19.15 10.07
CA LYS A 661 -3.28 -18.76 10.91
C LYS A 661 -3.06 -17.34 11.45
N TRP A 662 -3.47 -16.33 10.68
CA TRP A 662 -3.43 -14.95 11.13
C TRP A 662 -4.83 -14.34 11.15
N ASP A 663 -5.06 -13.48 12.13
CA ASP A 663 -6.27 -12.72 12.31
C ASP A 663 -6.12 -11.32 11.72
N ARG A 664 -7.13 -10.92 10.95
CA ARG A 664 -7.41 -9.52 10.62
C ARG A 664 -8.02 -8.84 11.85
N SER A 665 -7.38 -7.78 12.34
CA SER A 665 -7.81 -7.00 13.50
C SER A 665 -7.89 -5.51 13.15
N ASN A 666 -8.92 -4.84 13.65
CA ASN A 666 -9.08 -3.38 13.58
C ASN A 666 -8.69 -2.68 14.90
N TYR A 667 -8.04 -3.40 15.83
CA TYR A 667 -7.58 -2.84 17.09
C TYR A 667 -6.28 -2.06 16.89
N GLU A 668 -6.37 -0.73 16.92
CA GLU A 668 -5.25 0.20 16.77
C GLU A 668 -4.32 -0.06 15.56
N PRO A 669 -4.83 -0.26 14.34
CA PRO A 669 -3.99 -0.48 13.16
C PRO A 669 -3.33 0.81 12.67
N HIS A 670 -2.17 0.69 12.03
CA HIS A 670 -1.63 1.75 11.17
C HIS A 670 -2.32 1.68 9.80
N GLY A 671 -3.45 2.39 9.69
CA GLY A 671 -4.43 2.25 8.61
C GLY A 671 -5.79 1.79 9.15
N LYS A 672 -6.43 0.82 8.48
CA LYS A 672 -7.71 0.21 8.87
C LYS A 672 -7.57 -1.19 9.46
N LEU A 673 -6.50 -1.92 9.12
CA LEU A 673 -6.34 -3.32 9.55
C LEU A 673 -4.88 -3.64 9.90
N ARG A 674 -4.71 -4.50 10.89
CA ARG A 674 -3.44 -5.11 11.30
C ARG A 674 -3.53 -6.62 11.22
N ILE A 675 -2.36 -7.27 11.18
CA ILE A 675 -2.26 -8.72 11.34
C ILE A 675 -1.91 -9.06 12.78
N SER A 676 -2.53 -10.11 13.30
CA SER A 676 -2.21 -10.68 14.61
C SER A 676 -2.27 -12.20 14.58
N MET A 677 -1.43 -12.87 15.36
CA MET A 677 -1.52 -14.31 15.62
C MET A 677 -1.08 -14.60 17.05
N ARG A 678 -1.39 -15.79 17.57
CA ARG A 678 -0.84 -16.19 18.87
C ARG A 678 0.68 -16.26 18.79
N ALA A 679 1.36 -15.74 19.80
CA ALA A 679 2.82 -15.77 19.88
C ALA A 679 3.37 -17.21 19.84
N THR A 680 2.58 -18.20 20.25
CA THR A 680 2.92 -19.64 20.16
C THR A 680 2.92 -20.18 18.73
N ASP A 681 2.18 -19.54 17.81
CA ASP A 681 2.10 -19.95 16.41
C ASP A 681 3.15 -19.20 15.57
N PHE A 682 3.74 -18.12 16.09
CA PHE A 682 4.75 -17.31 15.40
C PHE A 682 6.12 -17.99 15.39
N ASP A 683 6.71 -18.10 14.19
CA ASP A 683 8.08 -18.58 13.99
C ASP A 683 9.02 -17.38 13.81
N PRO A 684 9.80 -16.98 14.83
CA PRO A 684 10.69 -15.84 14.74
C PRO A 684 11.88 -16.04 13.79
N SER A 685 12.13 -17.26 13.31
CA SER A 685 13.17 -17.54 12.31
C SER A 685 12.70 -17.36 10.87
N ALA A 686 11.38 -17.28 10.65
CA ALA A 686 10.83 -17.17 9.31
C ALA A 686 10.70 -15.73 8.82
N VAL A 687 10.78 -15.55 7.50
CA VAL A 687 10.49 -14.28 6.84
C VAL A 687 9.03 -14.26 6.39
N TYR A 688 8.30 -13.24 6.85
CA TYR A 688 6.91 -13.04 6.51
C TYR A 688 6.75 -11.96 5.45
N TYR A 689 5.87 -12.20 4.49
CA TYR A 689 5.48 -11.23 3.48
C TYR A 689 3.99 -10.96 3.55
N VAL A 690 3.57 -9.71 3.32
CA VAL A 690 2.16 -9.30 3.31
C VAL A 690 1.80 -8.70 1.96
N THR A 691 0.58 -8.93 1.50
CA THR A 691 -0.02 -8.23 0.37
C THR A 691 -1.27 -7.51 0.83
N TYR A 692 -1.37 -6.22 0.53
CA TYR A 692 -2.40 -5.34 1.05
C TYR A 692 -2.72 -4.20 0.08
N THR A 693 -3.82 -3.49 0.31
CA THR A 693 -4.12 -2.24 -0.43
C THR A 693 -3.88 -1.03 0.46
N MET A 694 -3.40 0.08 -0.11
CA MET A 694 -3.13 1.33 0.59
C MET A 694 -4.44 2.02 1.03
N LEU A 695 -4.41 2.70 2.18
CA LEU A 695 -5.51 3.52 2.70
C LEU A 695 -5.66 4.85 1.97
N GLU A 696 -4.55 5.54 1.72
CA GLU A 696 -4.59 6.78 0.95
C GLU A 696 -5.05 6.50 -0.49
N PRO A 697 -5.89 7.36 -1.06
CA PRO A 697 -6.49 7.13 -2.37
C PRO A 697 -5.42 7.09 -3.45
N SER A 698 -5.41 6.00 -4.18
CA SER A 698 -4.76 5.84 -5.47
C SER A 698 -5.74 6.28 -6.56
N LEU A 699 -5.26 7.04 -7.56
CA LEU A 699 -6.11 7.35 -8.70
C LEU A 699 -6.40 6.05 -9.47
N MET A 700 -7.63 5.90 -9.91
CA MET A 700 -8.04 4.75 -10.72
C MET A 700 -8.25 5.18 -12.17
N MET A 701 -7.83 4.32 -13.09
CA MET A 701 -8.02 4.48 -14.53
C MET A 701 -8.57 3.18 -15.12
N PRO A 702 -9.41 3.24 -16.17
CA PRO A 702 -9.85 2.05 -16.88
C PRO A 702 -8.66 1.25 -17.42
N LEU A 703 -8.73 -0.07 -17.28
CA LEU A 703 -7.69 -0.99 -17.76
C LEU A 703 -8.13 -1.61 -19.08
N ARG A 704 -7.29 -1.53 -20.10
CA ARG A 704 -7.60 -2.04 -21.44
C ARG A 704 -6.83 -3.31 -21.71
N GLY A 705 -7.52 -4.35 -22.15
CA GLY A 705 -6.91 -5.61 -22.53
C GLY A 705 -7.77 -6.38 -23.53
N VAL A 706 -7.39 -7.63 -23.76
CA VAL A 706 -8.00 -8.50 -24.75
C VAL A 706 -8.16 -9.90 -24.20
N ILE A 707 -9.24 -10.56 -24.60
CA ILE A 707 -9.44 -11.99 -24.42
C ILE A 707 -9.60 -12.68 -25.76
N ALA A 708 -9.24 -13.95 -25.83
CA ALA A 708 -9.61 -14.78 -26.96
C ALA A 708 -11.08 -15.19 -26.88
N THR A 709 -11.79 -15.18 -28.00
CA THR A 709 -13.21 -15.57 -28.09
C THR A 709 -13.40 -17.01 -28.54
N ASN A 710 -12.34 -17.67 -29.02
CA ASN A 710 -12.35 -19.06 -29.45
C ASN A 710 -11.16 -19.88 -28.92
N ILE A 711 -11.25 -21.20 -29.03
CA ILE A 711 -10.23 -22.14 -28.51
C ILE A 711 -8.88 -21.91 -29.18
N ARG A 712 -8.84 -21.62 -30.49
CA ARG A 712 -7.59 -21.36 -31.22
C ARG A 712 -6.86 -20.15 -30.65
N GLY A 713 -7.58 -19.06 -30.37
CA GLY A 713 -7.02 -17.89 -29.70
C GLY A 713 -6.53 -18.22 -28.28
N THR A 714 -7.32 -18.92 -27.48
CA THR A 714 -6.93 -19.33 -26.11
C THR A 714 -5.63 -20.14 -26.11
N VAL A 715 -5.52 -21.16 -26.97
CA VAL A 715 -4.32 -21.99 -27.09
C VAL A 715 -3.11 -21.15 -27.55
N THR A 716 -3.32 -20.23 -28.49
CA THR A 716 -2.26 -19.31 -28.96
C THR A 716 -1.73 -18.43 -27.83
N GLU A 717 -2.59 -17.93 -26.96
CA GLU A 717 -2.18 -17.13 -25.80
C GLU A 717 -1.50 -17.97 -24.73
N LEU A 718 -2.02 -19.16 -24.45
CA LEU A 718 -1.39 -20.10 -23.52
C LEU A 718 0.04 -20.46 -23.96
N GLU A 719 0.25 -20.74 -25.26
CA GLU A 719 1.56 -21.02 -25.83
C GLU A 719 2.55 -19.86 -25.60
N LYS A 720 2.11 -18.61 -25.81
CA LYS A 720 2.91 -17.42 -25.51
C LYS A 720 3.24 -17.31 -24.03
N CYS A 721 2.27 -17.56 -23.14
CA CYS A 721 2.48 -17.54 -21.70
C CYS A 721 3.52 -18.58 -21.25
N VAL A 722 3.42 -19.82 -21.77
CA VAL A 722 4.37 -20.91 -21.45
C VAL A 722 5.78 -20.56 -21.93
N LYS A 723 5.94 -20.12 -23.19
CA LYS A 723 7.24 -19.67 -23.73
C LYS A 723 7.87 -18.56 -22.89
N ASN A 724 7.06 -17.60 -22.43
CA ASN A 724 7.52 -16.51 -21.57
C ASN A 724 7.89 -17.00 -20.16
N ALA A 725 7.16 -17.95 -19.60
CA ALA A 725 7.49 -18.56 -18.32
C ALA A 725 8.81 -19.34 -18.39
N GLU A 726 9.00 -20.19 -19.40
CA GLU A 726 10.23 -20.98 -19.60
C GLU A 726 11.46 -20.09 -19.79
N ARG A 727 11.34 -19.03 -20.60
CA ARG A 727 12.45 -18.08 -20.81
C ARG A 727 12.83 -17.36 -19.51
N ARG A 728 11.86 -16.94 -18.69
CA ARG A 728 12.13 -16.31 -17.39
C ARG A 728 12.78 -17.28 -16.42
N LEU A 729 12.29 -18.52 -16.37
CA LEU A 729 12.87 -19.58 -15.55
C LEU A 729 14.33 -19.84 -15.93
N SER A 730 14.63 -19.94 -17.22
CA SER A 730 16.01 -20.12 -17.72
C SER A 730 16.96 -19.00 -17.27
N VAL A 731 16.50 -17.73 -17.30
CA VAL A 731 17.29 -16.59 -16.80
C VAL A 731 17.54 -16.69 -15.29
N VAL A 732 16.53 -17.09 -14.52
CA VAL A 732 16.66 -17.29 -13.07
C VAL A 732 17.65 -18.42 -12.76
N GLU A 733 17.52 -19.56 -13.44
CA GLU A 733 18.43 -20.70 -13.31
C GLU A 733 19.87 -20.31 -13.65
N ALA A 734 20.09 -19.57 -14.73
CA ALA A 734 21.40 -19.07 -15.12
C ALA A 734 21.99 -18.09 -14.09
N LYS A 735 21.20 -17.14 -13.59
CA LYS A 735 21.63 -16.19 -12.55
C LYS A 735 21.96 -16.91 -11.23
N LYS A 736 21.13 -17.88 -10.82
CA LYS A 736 21.36 -18.67 -9.62
C LYS A 736 22.64 -19.50 -9.74
N ALA A 737 22.90 -20.10 -10.90
CA ALA A 737 24.13 -20.84 -11.17
C ALA A 737 25.40 -19.94 -11.12
N GLN A 738 25.25 -18.63 -11.35
CA GLN A 738 26.35 -17.65 -11.30
C GLN A 738 26.58 -17.05 -9.90
N MET A 739 25.64 -17.19 -8.96
CA MET A 739 25.80 -16.74 -7.58
C MET A 739 26.63 -17.77 -6.80
N VAL A 740 27.91 -17.45 -6.55
CA VAL A 740 28.72 -18.17 -5.57
C VAL A 740 28.22 -17.81 -4.18
N ASP A 741 27.74 -18.77 -3.38
CA ASP A 741 27.30 -18.53 -2.00
C ASP A 741 28.47 -17.95 -1.18
N ASP A 742 28.40 -16.68 -0.80
CA ASP A 742 29.39 -16.00 0.06
C ASP A 742 28.71 -15.44 1.30
N THR A 743 29.08 -15.93 2.48
CA THR A 743 28.45 -15.54 3.75
C THR A 743 28.96 -14.21 4.31
N GLY A 744 30.02 -13.65 3.75
CA GLY A 744 30.84 -12.68 4.48
C GLY A 744 31.45 -13.29 5.76
N TRP A 745 32.09 -12.45 6.58
CA TRP A 745 32.71 -12.89 7.84
C TRP A 745 31.71 -12.89 8.99
N ILE A 746 31.41 -14.06 9.54
CA ILE A 746 30.48 -14.29 10.65
C ILE A 746 31.27 -14.67 11.90
N LYS A 747 30.91 -14.09 13.06
CA LYS A 747 31.58 -14.38 14.33
C LYS A 747 31.19 -15.78 14.82
N VAL A 748 32.17 -16.58 15.24
CA VAL A 748 31.93 -17.97 15.69
C VAL A 748 31.29 -18.01 17.07
N THR A 749 30.34 -18.91 17.31
CA THR A 749 29.84 -19.20 18.67
C THR A 749 30.73 -20.25 19.34
N THR A 750 31.34 -19.90 20.46
CA THR A 750 32.30 -20.76 21.17
C THR A 750 31.62 -21.74 22.12
N LEU A 751 32.28 -22.86 22.42
CA LEU A 751 31.80 -23.92 23.32
C LEU A 751 32.86 -24.24 24.39
N ASN A 752 32.48 -24.99 25.43
CA ASN A 752 33.40 -25.52 26.46
C ASN A 752 34.33 -24.46 27.10
N ASN A 753 33.73 -23.33 27.50
CA ASN A 753 34.36 -22.18 28.15
C ASN A 753 35.41 -21.43 27.31
N TRP A 754 35.61 -21.79 26.04
CA TRP A 754 36.43 -20.99 25.15
C TRP A 754 35.81 -19.61 24.94
N VAL A 755 36.63 -18.57 24.94
CA VAL A 755 36.23 -17.20 24.65
C VAL A 755 37.03 -16.64 23.47
N HIS A 756 36.50 -15.63 22.80
CA HIS A 756 37.26 -14.94 21.76
C HIS A 756 38.43 -14.17 22.39
N TYR A 757 39.61 -14.24 21.77
CA TYR A 757 40.70 -13.34 22.12
C TYR A 757 40.34 -11.91 21.69
N SER A 758 40.38 -10.97 22.63
CA SER A 758 39.84 -9.61 22.44
C SER A 758 40.48 -8.84 21.29
N ALA A 759 41.78 -9.03 21.05
CA ALA A 759 42.50 -8.36 19.96
C ALA A 759 42.32 -9.05 18.60
N ASN A 760 41.93 -10.33 18.56
CA ASN A 760 41.69 -11.05 17.31
C ASN A 760 40.58 -12.11 17.46
N PRO A 761 39.30 -11.72 17.48
CA PRO A 761 38.19 -12.66 17.65
C PRO A 761 38.09 -13.65 16.50
N LEU A 762 37.71 -14.90 16.78
CA LEU A 762 37.44 -15.91 15.76
C LEU A 762 36.18 -15.62 14.90
N TYR A 763 36.36 -15.63 13.58
CA TYR A 763 35.33 -15.53 12.54
C TYR A 763 35.46 -16.66 11.52
N PHE A 764 34.37 -16.97 10.82
CA PHE A 764 34.35 -17.85 9.65
C PHE A 764 33.70 -17.15 8.45
N ARG A 765 34.03 -17.60 7.23
CA ARG A 765 33.39 -17.19 5.97
C ARG A 765 33.31 -18.41 5.07
N VAL A 766 32.15 -18.64 4.47
CA VAL A 766 32.01 -19.60 3.37
C VAL A 766 31.93 -18.81 2.08
N ALA A 767 32.76 -19.15 1.09
CA ALA A 767 32.67 -18.60 -0.27
C ALA A 767 32.77 -19.75 -1.27
N GLY A 768 31.63 -20.13 -1.85
CA GLY A 768 31.49 -21.32 -2.68
C GLY A 768 31.75 -22.59 -1.86
N ASN A 769 32.66 -23.43 -2.33
CA ASN A 769 33.08 -24.65 -1.65
C ASN A 769 34.26 -24.43 -0.68
N ARG A 770 34.58 -23.18 -0.30
CA ARG A 770 35.69 -22.88 0.61
C ARG A 770 35.18 -22.34 1.94
N LEU A 771 35.66 -22.94 3.03
CA LEU A 771 35.48 -22.45 4.40
C LEU A 771 36.77 -21.77 4.86
N PHE A 772 36.68 -20.50 5.20
CA PHE A 772 37.76 -19.71 5.78
C PHE A 772 37.52 -19.51 7.27
N LEU A 773 38.57 -19.66 8.08
CA LEU A 773 38.60 -19.29 9.49
C LEU A 773 39.71 -18.26 9.71
N LYS A 774 39.46 -17.30 10.60
CA LYS A 774 40.46 -16.33 11.05
C LYS A 774 40.20 -15.92 12.49
N GLY A 775 41.25 -15.72 13.28
CA GLY A 775 41.17 -15.32 14.67
C GLY A 775 41.57 -16.39 15.67
N THR A 776 41.43 -16.05 16.95
CA THR A 776 42.01 -16.79 18.07
C THR A 776 40.99 -16.98 19.19
N LEU A 777 41.03 -18.17 19.81
CA LEU A 777 40.31 -18.49 21.03
C LEU A 777 41.24 -18.50 22.25
N ALA A 778 40.70 -18.21 23.42
CA ALA A 778 41.41 -18.18 24.70
C ALA A 778 40.64 -18.90 25.82
N ASP A 779 41.38 -19.35 26.83
CA ASP A 779 40.88 -19.69 28.18
C ASP A 779 39.81 -20.80 28.29
N GLY A 780 39.73 -21.73 27.33
CA GLY A 780 38.77 -22.85 27.39
C GLY A 780 39.35 -24.17 27.89
N ILE A 781 38.53 -25.23 27.87
CA ILE A 781 38.93 -26.59 28.26
C ILE A 781 39.93 -27.14 27.23
N THR A 782 41.07 -27.66 27.71
CA THR A 782 42.24 -27.97 26.88
C THR A 782 42.47 -29.46 26.60
N SER A 783 41.69 -30.35 27.21
CA SER A 783 41.82 -31.80 27.06
C SER A 783 41.44 -32.28 25.66
N GLU A 784 41.99 -33.44 25.27
CA GLU A 784 41.61 -34.16 24.07
C GLU A 784 40.08 -34.39 24.02
N ASN A 785 39.51 -34.42 22.81
CA ASN A 785 38.09 -34.56 22.50
C ASN A 785 37.18 -33.38 22.90
N THR A 786 37.75 -32.26 23.36
CA THR A 786 36.97 -31.04 23.64
C THR A 786 36.49 -30.36 22.35
N LYS A 787 35.19 -30.08 22.23
CA LYS A 787 34.62 -29.23 21.15
C LYS A 787 34.94 -27.75 21.41
N LEU A 788 35.58 -27.08 20.47
CA LEU A 788 35.92 -25.66 20.54
C LEU A 788 34.75 -24.76 20.12
N PHE A 789 34.06 -25.15 19.05
CA PHE A 789 32.88 -24.47 18.51
C PHE A 789 32.14 -25.37 17.52
N GLN A 790 30.96 -24.91 17.09
CA GLN A 790 30.18 -25.53 16.02
C GLN A 790 29.73 -24.46 15.02
N LEU A 791 29.98 -24.70 13.74
CA LEU A 791 29.57 -23.80 12.66
C LEU A 791 28.19 -24.20 12.12
N PRO A 792 27.34 -23.24 11.73
CA PRO A 792 26.04 -23.53 11.13
C PRO A 792 26.21 -23.92 9.65
N VAL A 793 26.85 -25.06 9.40
CA VAL A 793 27.08 -25.61 8.05
C VAL A 793 26.60 -27.05 7.98
N ILE A 794 25.99 -27.41 6.86
CA ILE A 794 25.69 -28.78 6.46
C ILE A 794 26.86 -29.27 5.62
N LEU A 795 27.45 -30.38 6.03
CA LEU A 795 28.58 -31.00 5.35
C LEU A 795 28.14 -32.36 4.77
N PRO A 796 28.79 -32.87 3.70
CA PRO A 796 28.48 -34.17 3.13
C PRO A 796 28.52 -35.29 4.18
N THR A 797 27.63 -36.28 4.06
CA THR A 797 27.58 -37.43 4.96
C THR A 797 28.94 -38.11 5.09
N GLY A 798 29.47 -38.20 6.31
CA GLY A 798 30.78 -38.81 6.58
C GLY A 798 31.97 -37.87 6.39
N PHE A 799 31.76 -36.58 6.12
CA PHE A 799 32.85 -35.60 6.02
C PHE A 799 33.60 -35.47 7.35
N ILE A 800 34.92 -35.62 7.29
CA ILE A 800 35.85 -35.41 8.39
C ILE A 800 37.12 -34.77 7.82
N SER A 801 37.63 -33.72 8.47
CA SER A 801 38.91 -33.09 8.13
C SER A 801 39.80 -32.98 9.36
N TYR A 802 41.09 -33.27 9.18
CA TYR A 802 42.12 -33.14 10.21
C TYR A 802 43.12 -32.08 9.80
N PHE A 803 43.48 -31.20 10.73
CA PHE A 803 44.49 -30.17 10.52
C PHE A 803 45.14 -29.78 11.84
N GLN A 804 46.26 -29.07 11.77
CA GLN A 804 46.98 -28.59 12.96
C GLN A 804 46.62 -27.14 13.25
N ALA A 805 46.38 -26.83 14.52
CA ALA A 805 46.22 -25.46 15.00
C ALA A 805 47.38 -25.09 15.92
N GLY A 806 47.88 -23.86 15.78
CA GLY A 806 48.88 -23.31 16.68
C GLY A 806 48.27 -23.01 18.04
N THR A 807 48.96 -23.42 19.10
CA THR A 807 48.56 -23.11 20.48
C THR A 807 49.74 -22.59 21.27
N TRP A 808 49.51 -21.61 22.16
CA TRP A 808 50.60 -20.99 22.92
C TRP A 808 50.16 -20.43 24.27
N MET A 809 51.14 -20.26 25.15
CA MET A 809 51.08 -19.46 26.36
C MET A 809 52.48 -18.89 26.63
N SER A 810 52.56 -17.68 27.19
CA SER A 810 53.79 -16.89 27.43
C SER A 810 55.12 -17.67 27.34
N GLY A 811 55.80 -17.59 26.18
CA GLY A 811 57.12 -18.18 25.96
C GLY A 811 57.15 -19.64 25.47
N THR A 812 56.00 -20.29 25.26
CA THR A 812 55.91 -21.66 24.73
C THR A 812 54.82 -21.75 23.67
N ALA A 813 55.18 -22.29 22.50
CA ALA A 813 54.26 -22.55 21.39
C ALA A 813 54.37 -24.01 20.96
N SER A 814 53.23 -24.62 20.62
CA SER A 814 53.13 -25.98 20.13
C SER A 814 51.98 -26.10 19.12
N LEU A 815 51.79 -27.30 18.57
CA LEU A 815 50.70 -27.63 17.66
C LEU A 815 49.77 -28.64 18.33
N ILE A 816 48.48 -28.47 18.14
CA ILE A 816 47.45 -29.46 18.45
C ILE A 816 46.83 -29.98 17.16
N ASN A 817 46.43 -31.25 17.14
CA ASN A 817 45.63 -31.78 16.05
C ASN A 817 44.16 -31.46 16.32
N CYS A 818 43.50 -30.83 15.35
CA CYS A 818 42.08 -30.56 15.35
C CYS A 818 41.36 -31.48 14.36
N ILE A 819 40.10 -31.76 14.65
CA ILE A 819 39.19 -32.49 13.78
C ILE A 819 37.92 -31.67 13.56
N PHE A 820 37.53 -31.50 12.31
CA PHE A 820 36.28 -30.89 11.88
C PHE A 820 35.35 -31.99 11.34
N ARG A 821 34.14 -32.11 11.92
CA ARG A 821 33.23 -33.24 11.68
C ARG A 821 31.99 -32.84 10.90
N THR A 822 31.25 -33.83 10.40
CA THR A 822 30.03 -33.68 9.59
C THR A 822 28.94 -32.84 10.26
N ASP A 823 28.90 -32.79 11.60
CA ASP A 823 27.96 -31.96 12.37
C ASP A 823 28.36 -30.47 12.44
N GLY A 824 29.42 -30.06 11.71
CA GLY A 824 29.98 -28.72 11.77
C GLY A 824 30.76 -28.44 13.06
N SER A 825 31.04 -29.45 13.90
CA SER A 825 31.81 -29.27 15.13
C SER A 825 33.31 -29.37 14.88
N LEU A 826 34.06 -28.50 15.56
CA LEU A 826 35.51 -28.50 15.57
C LEU A 826 36.01 -28.86 16.97
N SER A 827 36.86 -29.88 17.08
CA SER A 827 37.38 -30.38 18.36
C SER A 827 38.89 -30.53 18.37
N ILE A 828 39.47 -30.55 19.56
CA ILE A 828 40.82 -31.04 19.81
C ILE A 828 40.79 -32.56 19.63
N ASN A 829 41.55 -33.08 18.66
CA ASN A 829 41.63 -34.51 18.35
C ASN A 829 42.79 -35.21 19.05
N ALA A 830 43.95 -34.54 19.17
CA ALA A 830 45.10 -35.05 19.89
C ALA A 830 46.01 -33.91 20.37
N GLY A 831 46.62 -34.10 21.53
CA GLY A 831 47.40 -33.09 22.24
C GLY A 831 46.57 -32.26 23.22
N THR A 832 47.24 -31.41 23.98
CA THR A 832 46.62 -30.52 24.98
C THR A 832 46.79 -29.08 24.53
N ALA A 833 45.69 -28.34 24.41
CA ALA A 833 45.76 -26.92 24.09
C ALA A 833 46.43 -26.12 25.22
N SER A 834 47.13 -25.04 24.87
CA SER A 834 47.59 -24.02 25.81
C SER A 834 46.51 -22.94 25.98
N LYS A 835 46.88 -21.79 26.57
CA LYS A 835 45.96 -20.67 26.81
C LYS A 835 45.26 -20.15 25.55
N TYR A 836 45.96 -20.12 24.42
CA TYR A 836 45.45 -19.60 23.15
C TYR A 836 45.46 -20.66 22.05
N VAL A 837 44.48 -20.65 21.15
CA VAL A 837 44.44 -21.48 19.94
C VAL A 837 44.10 -20.60 18.74
N GLY A 838 45.00 -20.53 17.77
CA GLY A 838 44.89 -19.67 16.58
C GLY A 838 44.43 -20.44 15.35
N PHE A 839 43.52 -19.82 14.58
CA PHE A 839 42.99 -20.32 13.32
C PHE A 839 43.21 -19.33 12.16
N ASP A 840 44.10 -18.36 12.34
CA ASP A 840 44.40 -17.35 11.32
C ASP A 840 44.91 -18.00 10.02
N GLY A 841 44.17 -17.78 8.94
CA GLY A 841 44.53 -18.26 7.61
C GLY A 841 44.16 -19.72 7.33
N LEU A 842 43.34 -20.36 8.18
CA LEU A 842 42.85 -21.71 7.90
C LEU A 842 41.80 -21.67 6.78
N GLU A 843 42.04 -22.45 5.72
CA GLU A 843 41.15 -22.62 4.57
C GLU A 843 40.90 -24.11 4.36
N LEU A 844 39.63 -24.49 4.25
CA LEU A 844 39.20 -25.85 3.92
C LEU A 844 38.38 -25.82 2.63
N LEU A 845 38.78 -26.63 1.66
CA LEU A 845 37.99 -26.90 0.45
C LEU A 845 37.05 -28.08 0.72
N ILE A 846 35.74 -27.84 0.64
CA ILE A 846 34.69 -28.78 0.99
C ILE A 846 33.60 -28.76 -0.09
N ASP A 847 33.64 -29.75 -0.98
CA ASP A 847 32.60 -29.93 -2.00
C ASP A 847 31.28 -30.38 -1.35
N GLY A 848 30.17 -29.76 -1.75
CA GLY A 848 28.84 -30.07 -1.21
C GLY A 848 28.55 -29.47 0.17
N MET A 849 29.38 -28.56 0.68
CA MET A 849 29.07 -27.77 1.88
C MET A 849 27.95 -26.76 1.59
N VAL A 850 26.98 -26.67 2.48
CA VAL A 850 25.88 -25.69 2.44
C VAL A 850 25.81 -24.97 3.77
N VAL A 851 25.61 -23.65 3.76
CA VAL A 851 25.45 -22.87 4.99
C VAL A 851 24.00 -22.98 5.45
N ASN A 852 23.76 -23.29 6.73
CA ASN A 852 22.44 -23.16 7.32
C ASN A 852 22.09 -21.67 7.39
N LYS A 853 21.30 -21.21 6.42
CA LYS A 853 20.67 -19.89 6.43
C LYS A 853 19.52 -19.98 7.42
N SER A 854 19.81 -19.76 8.70
CA SER A 854 18.81 -19.52 9.74
C SER A 854 18.13 -18.18 9.52
#